data_AF-G1L943-F1
#
_entry.id   AF-G1L943-F1
#
_cell.length_a   1.000
_cell.length_b   1.000
_cell.length_c   1.000
_cell.angle_alpha   90.00
_cell.angle_beta   90.00
_cell.angle_gamma   90.00
#
_symmetry.space_group_name_H-M   'P 1'
#
loop_
_entity.id
_entity.type
_entity.pdbx_description
1 polymer ?
#
loop_
_entity_poly.entity_id
_entity_poly.type
_entity_poly.pdbx_seq_one_letter_code
_entity_poly.pdbx_strand_id
1 'polypeptide(L)'
;MLAAMQRSGAAWTRTLLLQLLLAGPGGCLSRQELFPFGPGQGDLELKAGDDHVSPALELKRALRFFDRSDIDSVYVTTNGIIATSEPPAKESYPGFFPPTFGVVAPFLADLDTTDGLGKVYYREDLSPSVTQLAAECVQRGFPEVSFQPSSAVVVTWESVAPYQGPSKDPDQEGKRNTFQAVLASSDSSSYAIFLYPEDGLQFYTTFSKKDEKQVPAVVAFSQGVQGLLWKSEGAYNIFANDRESLGNLAKSSNSGQQGIWVFEIGSPATASGVVPSDVSLGLDDGAEYDDEDYELVTHLDLDDLSTTPFPYEARRRGDPGTHSAPRVLSPRRLPTERLPGPPTERTRSFQPPAETFPQQHAQVIDVDEVEETGVVFSYNTDSRQTCAHNRHQCSVHAECRDFATGFCCSCAAGYTGNGRQCVAEGSPQRVNGKVKGRIFVGNDPVPIVFENTDLHSYVVMNHGRSYTAISTIPETVGYSLLPLAPVGGIIGWMFAVEQDGFKNGFSITGGEFTRQAEVTFVGYPGKLVIKQQFSGIDEHGHLTINTELEGHVPHIPFGSSVHIEPYTELYHYSRGVITSSSTREYTVMEPEQDGAAPSKIYTYQWRQTITFQECAHDTSQPALPNTQQLSVDSVFVLYNQEEKILRYALSNSIGPVREGSPDALQNPCYIGTHGCDTNAACRPGPGVQFTCECSIGFRGDGRTCSAVVDQRPINYCMTGLHDCDIPQRAQCLYTGGSSYTCSCLPGFSGDGRACQDVDECQSSRCHPDAFCYNTPGSFTCQCKPGYHGDGFHCVPEEMEKTRCQLEREHILGAAGLTHPQRPGLFVPECDEHGHYVPTQCHGSTGQCWCVDRDGRELEGTRTRPGMRPPCLSTVAPPIHHGPSVPTAVIPLPPGTHLLFAQTGKIERLPLEGSTMQKTEAKTLLHAPDKVIIGLAFDCVDKMVYWTDISEPSIGRASLHGGEPTTIIRQDLGSPEGIALDHLGRNIFWTDSHLDRIEVAKLDGTQRRVLFETDLVNPRGIVTDSVRGNLYWTDWNRDSPKIETSYMDGTNRRVLVQDDLGLPNGLTFDAYSSQLCWVDAGTNRVECLKPGQSGRRKVLEGLQYPFAVTSYGKHLYYTDWKTNSVVAVDLAISKETDTFHPHKQTRLYGITTALSQCPQGHNYCSVNNGGCTHLCLATPGSRTCRCPDNTLGVDCIERK
;
A
#
# COMPACT_ATOMS: atom_id res chain seq x y z
N MET A 1 -63.83 -47.50 -51.58
CA MET A 1 -63.33 -46.14 -51.31
C MET A 1 -62.01 -46.24 -50.53
N LEU A 2 -60.93 -46.67 -51.18
CA LEU A 2 -59.66 -47.03 -50.52
C LEU A 2 -58.46 -46.54 -51.35
N ALA A 3 -58.38 -45.23 -51.57
CA ALA A 3 -57.30 -44.57 -52.31
C ALA A 3 -56.97 -43.16 -51.74
N ALA A 4 -57.46 -42.83 -50.54
CA ALA A 4 -57.48 -41.47 -50.00
C ALA A 4 -57.28 -41.43 -48.47
N MET A 5 -56.39 -42.27 -47.92
CA MET A 5 -56.16 -42.30 -46.45
C MET A 5 -54.75 -42.80 -46.05
N GLN A 6 -53.71 -42.38 -46.79
CA GLN A 6 -52.32 -42.79 -46.49
C GLN A 6 -51.24 -41.76 -46.88
N ARG A 7 -51.58 -40.47 -46.93
CA ARG A 7 -50.66 -39.35 -47.24
C ARG A 7 -50.96 -38.09 -46.39
N SER A 8 -50.72 -38.18 -45.08
CA SER A 8 -50.86 -37.04 -44.16
C SER A 8 -49.91 -37.05 -42.95
N GLY A 9 -49.08 -38.09 -42.76
CA GLY A 9 -48.21 -38.26 -41.59
C GLY A 9 -46.76 -37.78 -41.73
N ALA A 10 -46.39 -37.12 -42.84
CA ALA A 10 -44.99 -36.82 -43.18
C ALA A 10 -44.69 -35.32 -43.38
N ALA A 11 -45.56 -34.44 -42.88
CA ALA A 11 -45.48 -32.98 -43.08
C ALA A 11 -45.42 -32.15 -41.78
N TRP A 12 -45.46 -32.78 -40.60
CA TRP A 12 -45.41 -32.11 -39.29
C TRP A 12 -44.09 -32.36 -38.55
N THR A 13 -43.47 -33.52 -38.71
CA THR A 13 -42.14 -33.85 -38.15
C THR A 13 -40.97 -33.21 -38.91
N ARG A 14 -41.24 -32.53 -40.03
CA ARG A 14 -40.24 -31.74 -40.78
C ARG A 14 -40.33 -30.24 -40.58
N THR A 15 -41.36 -29.71 -39.93
CA THR A 15 -41.49 -28.27 -39.63
C THR A 15 -40.79 -27.90 -38.32
N LEU A 16 -40.94 -28.68 -37.25
CA LEU A 16 -40.18 -28.46 -36.00
C LEU A 16 -38.66 -28.53 -36.23
N LEU A 17 -38.20 -29.56 -36.94
CA LEU A 17 -36.79 -29.76 -37.30
C LEU A 17 -36.24 -28.70 -38.30
N LEU A 18 -37.10 -27.84 -38.86
CA LEU A 18 -36.65 -26.71 -39.70
C LEU A 18 -36.64 -25.38 -38.95
N GLN A 19 -37.32 -25.26 -37.80
CA GLN A 19 -37.21 -24.09 -36.93
C GLN A 19 -35.93 -24.15 -36.08
N LEU A 20 -35.49 -25.35 -35.68
CA LEU A 20 -34.16 -25.59 -35.09
C LEU A 20 -32.99 -25.44 -36.08
N LEU A 21 -33.26 -25.12 -37.35
CA LEU A 21 -32.26 -24.81 -38.39
C LEU A 21 -32.40 -23.36 -38.91
N LEU A 22 -33.10 -22.49 -38.16
CA LEU A 22 -33.29 -21.08 -38.48
C LEU A 22 -32.92 -20.12 -37.33
N ALA A 23 -32.30 -20.64 -36.26
CA ALA A 23 -31.51 -19.81 -35.36
C ALA A 23 -30.18 -19.46 -36.05
N GLY A 24 -30.17 -18.33 -36.79
CA GLY A 24 -28.92 -17.71 -37.23
C GLY A 24 -28.14 -17.20 -36.02
N PRO A 25 -26.80 -17.07 -36.11
CA PRO A 25 -26.03 -16.54 -34.99
C PRO A 25 -26.33 -15.04 -34.82
N GLY A 26 -26.81 -14.66 -33.65
CA GLY A 26 -27.35 -13.32 -33.37
C GLY A 26 -28.81 -13.32 -32.94
N GLY A 27 -29.18 -14.21 -32.01
CA GLY A 27 -30.50 -14.26 -31.36
C GLY A 27 -30.36 -14.44 -29.85
N CYS A 28 -31.04 -13.60 -29.08
CA CYS A 28 -31.01 -13.60 -27.62
C CYS A 28 -31.74 -14.82 -27.03
N LEU A 29 -31.33 -15.29 -25.83
CA LEU A 29 -31.98 -16.41 -25.16
C LEU A 29 -33.47 -16.12 -24.89
N SER A 30 -34.37 -16.94 -25.45
CA SER A 30 -35.81 -16.81 -25.25
C SER A 30 -36.31 -17.63 -24.05
N ARG A 31 -37.47 -17.26 -23.50
CA ARG A 31 -38.14 -18.04 -22.42
C ARG A 31 -38.49 -19.49 -22.82
N GLN A 32 -38.41 -19.86 -24.10
CA GLN A 32 -38.68 -21.21 -24.60
C GLN A 32 -37.42 -22.10 -24.67
N GLU A 33 -36.23 -21.53 -24.44
CA GLU A 33 -34.93 -22.21 -24.47
C GLU A 33 -34.36 -22.47 -23.07
N LEU A 34 -35.10 -22.10 -22.02
CA LEU A 34 -34.83 -22.56 -20.65
C LEU A 34 -35.01 -24.08 -20.54
N PHE A 35 -34.28 -24.70 -19.61
CA PHE A 35 -34.41 -26.13 -19.31
C PHE A 35 -35.85 -26.44 -18.91
N PRO A 36 -36.48 -27.53 -19.40
CA PRO A 36 -37.90 -27.80 -19.18
C PRO A 36 -38.27 -27.80 -17.69
N PHE A 37 -39.19 -26.91 -17.30
CA PHE A 37 -39.61 -26.70 -15.91
C PHE A 37 -41.14 -26.73 -15.75
N GLY A 38 -41.61 -26.64 -14.50
CA GLY A 38 -43.01 -26.63 -14.10
C GLY A 38 -43.55 -28.03 -13.74
N PRO A 39 -44.78 -28.11 -13.18
CA PRO A 39 -45.32 -29.34 -12.61
C PRO A 39 -45.55 -30.45 -13.65
N GLY A 40 -45.63 -30.12 -14.94
CA GLY A 40 -45.69 -31.09 -16.04
C GLY A 40 -44.39 -31.89 -16.25
N GLN A 41 -43.26 -31.42 -15.72
CA GLN A 41 -41.96 -32.10 -15.72
C GLN A 41 -41.66 -32.83 -14.40
N GLY A 42 -42.56 -32.75 -13.42
CA GLY A 42 -42.38 -33.34 -12.09
C GLY A 42 -41.69 -32.42 -11.06
N ASP A 43 -41.60 -31.12 -11.34
CA ASP A 43 -41.02 -30.15 -10.40
C ASP A 43 -41.80 -30.05 -9.08
N LEU A 44 -41.05 -29.82 -8.00
CA LEU A 44 -41.60 -29.36 -6.74
C LEU A 44 -41.84 -27.84 -6.85
N GLU A 45 -43.06 -27.41 -6.55
CA GLU A 45 -43.41 -25.99 -6.45
C GLU A 45 -43.19 -25.52 -5.01
N LEU A 46 -42.35 -24.50 -4.81
CA LEU A 46 -42.21 -23.84 -3.52
C LEU A 46 -43.52 -23.14 -3.15
N LYS A 47 -43.87 -23.13 -1.87
CA LYS A 47 -45.08 -22.44 -1.41
C LYS A 47 -45.00 -20.95 -1.74
N ALA A 48 -46.03 -20.43 -2.41
CA ALA A 48 -46.23 -19.01 -2.63
C ALA A 48 -46.26 -18.27 -1.28
N GLY A 49 -45.48 -17.20 -1.17
CA GLY A 49 -45.26 -16.46 0.07
C GLY A 49 -44.05 -15.53 0.00
N ASP A 50 -43.57 -15.15 1.18
CA ASP A 50 -42.49 -14.20 1.40
C ASP A 50 -41.43 -14.83 2.33
N ASP A 51 -40.14 -14.58 2.04
CA ASP A 51 -38.98 -15.21 2.72
C ASP A 51 -39.10 -16.74 2.93
N HIS A 52 -39.65 -17.46 1.94
CA HIS A 52 -39.89 -18.90 2.04
C HIS A 52 -38.70 -19.73 1.59
N VAL A 53 -38.46 -20.83 2.30
CA VAL A 53 -37.39 -21.82 2.07
C VAL A 53 -38.02 -23.19 1.76
N SER A 54 -37.44 -23.93 0.83
CA SER A 54 -37.87 -25.29 0.49
C SER A 54 -37.55 -26.28 1.62
N PRO A 55 -38.30 -27.40 1.70
CA PRO A 55 -37.75 -28.63 2.26
C PRO A 55 -36.42 -29.00 1.58
N ALA A 56 -35.56 -29.72 2.28
CA ALA A 56 -34.31 -30.25 1.73
C ALA A 56 -34.57 -31.07 0.45
N LEU A 57 -33.92 -30.70 -0.65
CA LEU A 57 -33.85 -31.52 -1.85
C LEU A 57 -32.67 -32.49 -1.69
N GLU A 58 -32.96 -33.69 -1.20
CA GLU A 58 -32.01 -34.80 -1.12
C GLU A 58 -31.52 -35.19 -2.52
N LEU A 59 -30.21 -35.10 -2.76
CA LEU A 59 -29.57 -35.41 -4.02
C LEU A 59 -29.16 -36.88 -4.07
N LYS A 60 -29.33 -37.51 -5.24
CA LYS A 60 -28.88 -38.89 -5.51
C LYS A 60 -27.39 -38.95 -5.89
N ARG A 61 -26.77 -37.79 -6.10
CA ARG A 61 -25.32 -37.58 -6.25
C ARG A 61 -24.93 -36.30 -5.53
N ALA A 62 -23.91 -36.38 -4.67
CA ALA A 62 -23.39 -35.22 -3.96
C ALA A 62 -22.96 -34.10 -4.93
N LEU A 63 -23.25 -32.86 -4.56
CA LEU A 63 -22.72 -31.68 -5.26
C LEU A 63 -21.29 -31.40 -4.76
N ARG A 64 -20.36 -31.14 -5.68
CA ARG A 64 -19.05 -30.56 -5.34
C ARG A 64 -19.17 -29.04 -5.33
N PHE A 65 -18.61 -28.39 -4.31
CA PHE A 65 -18.69 -26.95 -4.16
C PHE A 65 -17.49 -26.41 -3.37
N PHE A 66 -16.69 -25.54 -4.00
CA PHE A 66 -15.36 -25.14 -3.52
C PHE A 66 -14.48 -26.38 -3.21
N ASP A 67 -14.16 -26.62 -1.93
CA ASP A 67 -13.39 -27.76 -1.43
C ASP A 67 -14.25 -28.95 -0.94
N ARG A 68 -15.57 -28.75 -0.79
CA ARG A 68 -16.50 -29.78 -0.30
C ARG A 68 -16.99 -30.69 -1.42
N SER A 69 -17.24 -31.95 -1.08
CA SER A 69 -17.72 -32.98 -2.02
C SER A 69 -18.77 -33.92 -1.40
N ASP A 70 -19.42 -33.46 -0.34
CA ASP A 70 -20.30 -34.17 0.59
C ASP A 70 -21.63 -33.42 0.79
N ILE A 71 -22.02 -32.60 -0.19
CA ILE A 71 -23.28 -31.84 -0.18
C ILE A 71 -24.37 -32.74 -0.75
N ASP A 72 -24.97 -33.55 0.13
CA ASP A 72 -26.03 -34.50 -0.20
C ASP A 72 -27.43 -33.86 -0.27
N SER A 73 -27.60 -32.59 0.14
CA SER A 73 -28.88 -31.87 0.04
C SER A 73 -28.71 -30.37 -0.26
N VAL A 74 -29.72 -29.78 -0.90
CA VAL A 74 -29.81 -28.33 -1.17
C VAL A 74 -31.18 -27.75 -0.84
N TYR A 75 -31.22 -26.44 -0.58
CA TYR A 75 -32.40 -25.69 -0.16
C TYR A 75 -32.61 -24.49 -1.10
N VAL A 76 -33.81 -24.31 -1.62
CA VAL A 76 -34.16 -23.22 -2.56
C VAL A 76 -35.04 -22.20 -1.84
N THR A 77 -34.80 -20.91 -2.06
CA THR A 77 -35.59 -19.82 -1.46
C THR A 77 -36.39 -19.01 -2.48
N THR A 78 -37.39 -18.26 -2.01
CA THR A 78 -38.03 -17.19 -2.81
C THR A 78 -37.02 -16.16 -3.27
N ASN A 79 -36.09 -15.79 -2.38
CA ASN A 79 -35.10 -14.72 -2.49
C ASN A 79 -33.91 -15.03 -3.44
N GLY A 80 -34.11 -15.91 -4.43
CA GLY A 80 -33.18 -16.10 -5.54
C GLY A 80 -31.85 -16.80 -5.20
N ILE A 81 -31.82 -17.62 -4.14
CA ILE A 81 -30.63 -18.40 -3.74
C ILE A 81 -30.89 -19.90 -3.60
N ILE A 82 -29.82 -20.67 -3.80
CA ILE A 82 -29.71 -22.11 -3.54
C ILE A 82 -28.67 -22.30 -2.43
N ALA A 83 -29.09 -22.71 -1.25
CA ALA A 83 -28.23 -22.94 -0.09
C ALA A 83 -27.84 -24.42 0.03
N THR A 84 -26.61 -24.67 0.49
CA THR A 84 -26.02 -26.02 0.69
C THR A 84 -26.24 -26.58 2.10
N SER A 85 -27.01 -25.86 2.91
CA SER A 85 -27.52 -26.20 4.24
C SER A 85 -28.73 -25.31 4.52
N GLU A 86 -29.56 -25.66 5.50
CA GLU A 86 -30.76 -24.87 5.84
C GLU A 86 -30.36 -23.41 6.19
N PRO A 87 -30.78 -22.40 5.41
CA PRO A 87 -30.31 -21.03 5.56
C PRO A 87 -31.00 -20.33 6.75
N PRO A 88 -30.26 -19.65 7.64
CA PRO A 88 -30.88 -18.83 8.68
C PRO A 88 -31.74 -17.72 8.05
N ALA A 89 -33.00 -17.60 8.49
CA ALA A 89 -33.95 -16.63 7.94
C ALA A 89 -33.49 -15.16 8.04
N LYS A 90 -32.49 -14.84 8.88
CA LYS A 90 -31.88 -13.51 8.97
C LYS A 90 -30.78 -13.24 7.93
N GLU A 91 -30.19 -14.28 7.35
CA GLU A 91 -29.05 -14.20 6.43
C GLU A 91 -29.47 -14.45 4.96
N SER A 92 -30.77 -14.64 4.71
CA SER A 92 -31.35 -14.90 3.37
C SER A 92 -31.72 -13.61 2.60
N TYR A 93 -31.06 -12.48 2.91
CA TYR A 93 -31.33 -11.16 2.33
C TYR A 93 -30.08 -10.58 1.64
N PRO A 94 -30.22 -9.75 0.59
CA PRO A 94 -29.08 -9.16 -0.13
C PRO A 94 -28.12 -8.33 0.75
N GLY A 95 -28.58 -7.81 1.89
CA GLY A 95 -27.77 -7.07 2.85
C GLY A 95 -26.93 -7.90 3.85
N PHE A 96 -26.71 -9.20 3.59
CA PHE A 96 -25.95 -10.12 4.47
C PHE A 96 -25.00 -11.06 3.68
N PHE A 97 -24.34 -10.56 2.64
CA PHE A 97 -23.34 -11.33 1.87
C PHE A 97 -21.89 -10.97 2.28
N PRO A 98 -20.96 -11.93 2.45
CA PRO A 98 -21.17 -13.39 2.41
C PRO A 98 -21.92 -13.91 3.64
N PRO A 99 -22.89 -14.83 3.49
CA PRO A 99 -23.59 -15.42 4.63
C PRO A 99 -22.76 -16.52 5.30
N THR A 100 -23.18 -16.98 6.48
CA THR A 100 -22.42 -18.00 7.25
C THR A 100 -22.50 -19.42 6.67
N PHE A 101 -23.37 -19.65 5.67
CA PHE A 101 -23.59 -20.93 5.00
C PHE A 101 -23.17 -20.89 3.53
N GLY A 102 -22.82 -22.05 2.96
CA GLY A 102 -22.46 -22.15 1.54
C GLY A 102 -23.67 -21.92 0.63
N VAL A 103 -23.58 -21.00 -0.33
CA VAL A 103 -24.69 -20.53 -1.16
C VAL A 103 -24.28 -20.29 -2.62
N VAL A 104 -25.19 -20.63 -3.53
CA VAL A 104 -25.18 -20.21 -4.93
C VAL A 104 -26.31 -19.19 -5.12
N ALA A 105 -25.97 -17.96 -5.50
CA ALA A 105 -26.90 -16.86 -5.69
C ALA A 105 -26.97 -16.47 -7.18
N PRO A 106 -27.88 -17.06 -7.97
CA PRO A 106 -28.14 -16.59 -9.34
C PRO A 106 -28.78 -15.20 -9.38
N PHE A 107 -29.58 -14.81 -8.38
CA PHE A 107 -30.13 -13.45 -8.28
C PHE A 107 -30.65 -13.19 -6.85
N LEU A 108 -29.74 -13.04 -5.87
CA LEU A 108 -30.13 -12.75 -4.48
C LEU A 108 -30.80 -11.38 -4.39
N ALA A 109 -32.09 -11.37 -4.06
CA ALA A 109 -32.92 -10.18 -3.92
C ALA A 109 -34.10 -10.44 -2.97
N ASP A 110 -34.75 -9.37 -2.49
CA ASP A 110 -35.94 -9.48 -1.63
C ASP A 110 -37.18 -9.70 -2.53
N LEU A 111 -37.62 -10.96 -2.66
CA LEU A 111 -38.52 -11.42 -3.74
C LEU A 111 -39.84 -11.98 -3.20
N ASP A 112 -40.94 -11.37 -3.62
CA ASP A 112 -42.29 -11.65 -3.16
C ASP A 112 -43.04 -12.56 -4.15
N THR A 113 -43.69 -13.60 -3.62
CA THR A 113 -44.60 -14.50 -4.35
C THR A 113 -45.97 -14.64 -3.67
N THR A 114 -46.30 -13.81 -2.68
CA THR A 114 -47.58 -13.82 -1.96
C THR A 114 -48.79 -13.58 -2.86
N ASP A 115 -48.60 -12.96 -4.04
CA ASP A 115 -49.63 -12.72 -5.04
C ASP A 115 -50.09 -13.98 -5.81
N GLY A 116 -49.34 -15.09 -5.71
CA GLY A 116 -49.60 -16.35 -6.41
C GLY A 116 -49.39 -16.29 -7.93
N LEU A 117 -48.84 -15.19 -8.46
CA LEU A 117 -48.44 -15.01 -9.86
C LEU A 117 -46.96 -15.31 -10.06
N GLY A 118 -46.12 -15.00 -9.06
CA GLY A 118 -44.74 -15.49 -8.98
C GLY A 118 -44.68 -16.93 -8.46
N LYS A 119 -43.78 -17.75 -9.00
CA LYS A 119 -43.57 -19.15 -8.60
C LYS A 119 -42.09 -19.51 -8.59
N VAL A 120 -41.70 -20.48 -7.76
CA VAL A 120 -40.36 -21.08 -7.78
C VAL A 120 -40.49 -22.59 -7.90
N TYR A 121 -39.85 -23.16 -8.93
CA TYR A 121 -39.85 -24.59 -9.21
C TYR A 121 -38.46 -25.18 -9.04
N TYR A 122 -38.35 -26.39 -8.51
CA TYR A 122 -37.07 -27.07 -8.34
C TYR A 122 -37.18 -28.60 -8.48
N ARG A 123 -36.19 -29.23 -9.11
CA ARG A 123 -35.99 -30.69 -9.10
C ARG A 123 -34.53 -31.09 -9.26
N GLU A 124 -34.20 -32.31 -8.84
CA GLU A 124 -33.06 -33.05 -9.38
C GLU A 124 -33.54 -33.88 -10.58
N ASP A 125 -32.89 -33.72 -11.72
CA ASP A 125 -33.14 -34.46 -12.95
C ASP A 125 -31.96 -35.39 -13.28
N LEU A 126 -32.27 -36.62 -13.68
CA LEU A 126 -31.32 -37.65 -14.13
C LEU A 126 -31.60 -38.12 -15.57
N SER A 127 -32.52 -37.46 -16.27
CA SER A 127 -32.87 -37.82 -17.65
C SER A 127 -31.74 -37.45 -18.61
N PRO A 128 -31.37 -38.35 -19.56
CA PRO A 128 -30.36 -38.04 -20.56
C PRO A 128 -30.64 -36.77 -21.36
N SER A 129 -31.92 -36.41 -21.54
CA SER A 129 -32.37 -35.16 -22.17
C SER A 129 -31.90 -33.90 -21.44
N VAL A 130 -31.86 -33.92 -20.11
CA VAL A 130 -31.45 -32.75 -19.31
C VAL A 130 -29.96 -32.78 -18.99
N THR A 131 -29.38 -33.95 -18.70
CA THR A 131 -27.93 -34.05 -18.48
C THR A 131 -27.12 -33.83 -19.76
N GLN A 132 -27.61 -34.24 -20.93
CA GLN A 132 -26.98 -33.89 -22.20
C GLN A 132 -27.07 -32.39 -22.50
N LEU A 133 -28.22 -31.74 -22.25
CA LEU A 133 -28.35 -30.29 -22.46
C LEU A 133 -27.41 -29.49 -21.53
N ALA A 134 -27.26 -29.95 -20.27
CA ALA A 134 -26.28 -29.39 -19.34
C ALA A 134 -24.83 -29.59 -19.83
N ALA A 135 -24.50 -30.78 -20.37
CA ALA A 135 -23.20 -31.02 -20.99
C ALA A 135 -22.95 -30.11 -22.19
N GLU A 136 -23.94 -29.91 -23.08
CA GLU A 136 -23.85 -29.02 -24.25
C GLU A 136 -23.75 -27.53 -23.90
N CYS A 137 -24.23 -27.11 -22.73
CA CYS A 137 -23.96 -25.79 -22.17
C CYS A 137 -22.54 -25.69 -21.58
N VAL A 138 -22.12 -26.67 -20.78
CA VAL A 138 -20.76 -26.68 -20.20
C VAL A 138 -19.68 -26.76 -21.28
N GLN A 139 -19.83 -27.61 -22.30
CA GLN A 139 -18.90 -27.76 -23.43
C GLN A 139 -18.80 -26.48 -24.28
N ARG A 140 -19.84 -25.61 -24.29
CA ARG A 140 -19.80 -24.31 -24.99
C ARG A 140 -19.05 -23.23 -24.23
N GLY A 141 -18.86 -23.39 -22.91
CA GLY A 141 -17.98 -22.52 -22.12
C GLY A 141 -16.58 -23.09 -21.89
N PHE A 142 -16.49 -24.40 -21.72
CA PHE A 142 -15.25 -25.13 -21.48
C PHE A 142 -15.02 -26.14 -22.62
N PRO A 143 -14.68 -25.68 -23.84
CA PRO A 143 -14.57 -26.55 -25.02
C PRO A 143 -13.49 -27.63 -24.90
N GLU A 144 -12.43 -27.37 -24.13
CA GLU A 144 -11.37 -28.34 -23.78
C GLU A 144 -11.82 -29.42 -22.77
N VAL A 145 -12.91 -29.21 -22.03
CA VAL A 145 -13.34 -30.10 -20.94
C VAL A 145 -14.46 -31.02 -21.40
N SER A 146 -14.19 -32.33 -21.51
CA SER A 146 -15.21 -33.34 -21.83
C SER A 146 -16.08 -33.68 -20.62
N PHE A 147 -17.11 -32.85 -20.35
CA PHE A 147 -17.98 -33.00 -19.19
C PHE A 147 -19.21 -33.89 -19.48
N GLN A 148 -19.46 -34.86 -18.59
CA GLN A 148 -20.67 -35.71 -18.62
C GLN A 148 -21.31 -35.71 -17.22
N PRO A 149 -22.34 -34.89 -16.97
CA PRO A 149 -23.00 -34.85 -15.67
C PRO A 149 -23.83 -36.11 -15.44
N SER A 150 -23.69 -36.68 -14.23
CA SER A 150 -24.50 -37.80 -13.76
C SER A 150 -25.84 -37.34 -13.17
N SER A 151 -25.98 -36.04 -12.88
CA SER A 151 -27.18 -35.39 -12.35
C SER A 151 -27.21 -33.90 -12.69
N ALA A 152 -28.39 -33.29 -12.72
CA ALA A 152 -28.55 -31.85 -12.80
C ALA A 152 -29.70 -31.37 -11.91
N VAL A 153 -29.43 -30.42 -11.00
CA VAL A 153 -30.46 -29.72 -10.23
C VAL A 153 -30.93 -28.51 -11.04
N VAL A 154 -32.20 -28.47 -11.41
CA VAL A 154 -32.82 -27.35 -12.15
C VAL A 154 -33.67 -26.54 -11.19
N VAL A 155 -33.45 -25.24 -11.10
CA VAL A 155 -34.22 -24.30 -10.27
C VAL A 155 -34.63 -23.09 -11.09
N THR A 156 -35.94 -22.79 -11.12
CA THR A 156 -36.51 -21.71 -11.93
C THR A 156 -37.36 -20.78 -11.07
N TRP A 157 -37.05 -19.49 -11.09
CA TRP A 157 -37.90 -18.44 -10.55
C TRP A 157 -38.71 -17.87 -11.71
N GLU A 158 -40.02 -18.10 -11.72
CA GLU A 158 -40.94 -17.66 -12.77
C GLU A 158 -41.77 -16.46 -12.29
N SER A 159 -41.64 -15.33 -12.98
CA SER A 159 -42.52 -14.15 -12.82
C SER A 159 -42.59 -13.60 -11.38
N VAL A 160 -41.50 -13.74 -10.62
CA VAL A 160 -41.37 -13.28 -9.23
C VAL A 160 -41.36 -11.75 -9.16
N ALA A 161 -42.00 -11.19 -8.14
CA ALA A 161 -42.13 -9.74 -7.95
C ALA A 161 -41.05 -9.20 -7.00
N PRO A 162 -40.67 -7.91 -7.09
CA PRO A 162 -39.83 -7.29 -6.09
C PRO A 162 -40.65 -6.99 -4.83
N TYR A 163 -40.08 -7.21 -3.65
CA TYR A 163 -40.68 -6.67 -2.42
C TYR A 163 -40.65 -5.14 -2.45
N GLN A 164 -41.83 -4.51 -2.31
CA GLN A 164 -42.01 -3.06 -2.51
C GLN A 164 -41.92 -2.21 -1.23
N GLY A 165 -41.88 -2.84 -0.05
CA GLY A 165 -41.82 -2.14 1.24
C GLY A 165 -43.06 -1.31 1.60
N PRO A 166 -42.98 -0.45 2.64
CA PRO A 166 -44.10 0.34 3.14
C PRO A 166 -44.54 1.47 2.20
N SER A 167 -43.63 1.95 1.36
CA SER A 167 -43.86 3.02 0.39
C SER A 167 -43.73 2.46 -1.02
N LYS A 168 -44.85 2.02 -1.59
CA LYS A 168 -44.93 1.50 -2.96
C LYS A 168 -44.18 2.40 -3.96
N ASP A 169 -43.16 1.86 -4.60
CA ASP A 169 -42.50 2.49 -5.73
C ASP A 169 -43.33 2.27 -7.01
N PRO A 170 -43.91 3.32 -7.62
CA PRO A 170 -44.68 3.18 -8.86
C PRO A 170 -43.81 2.71 -10.03
N ASP A 171 -42.49 2.99 -10.01
CA ASP A 171 -41.57 2.51 -11.05
C ASP A 171 -41.28 1.00 -10.93
N GLN A 172 -41.74 0.33 -9.87
CA GLN A 172 -41.69 -1.13 -9.72
C GLN A 172 -43.05 -1.83 -9.78
N GLU A 173 -44.16 -1.10 -9.90
CA GLU A 173 -45.49 -1.72 -9.92
C GLU A 173 -45.73 -2.50 -11.23
N GLY A 174 -45.89 -3.82 -11.10
CA GLY A 174 -46.11 -4.75 -12.20
C GLY A 174 -44.87 -5.37 -12.85
N LYS A 175 -43.65 -4.94 -12.48
CA LYS A 175 -42.39 -5.54 -12.96
C LYS A 175 -42.14 -6.91 -12.33
N ARG A 176 -41.67 -7.88 -13.12
CA ARG A 176 -41.44 -9.26 -12.70
C ARG A 176 -40.19 -9.85 -13.35
N ASN A 177 -39.42 -10.63 -12.59
CA ASN A 177 -38.24 -11.31 -13.09
C ASN A 177 -38.53 -12.80 -13.38
N THR A 178 -37.91 -13.34 -14.41
CA THR A 178 -37.85 -14.77 -14.73
C THR A 178 -36.41 -15.15 -15.04
N PHE A 179 -35.84 -16.07 -14.27
CA PHE A 179 -34.46 -16.55 -14.44
C PHE A 179 -34.34 -18.01 -13.94
N GLN A 180 -33.32 -18.72 -14.41
CA GLN A 180 -33.11 -20.13 -14.09
C GLN A 180 -31.64 -20.40 -13.76
N ALA A 181 -31.41 -21.34 -12.83
CA ALA A 181 -30.10 -21.87 -12.49
C ALA A 181 -30.11 -23.40 -12.62
N VAL A 182 -29.03 -23.95 -13.19
CA VAL A 182 -28.83 -25.39 -13.31
C VAL A 182 -27.48 -25.76 -12.70
N LEU A 183 -27.48 -26.63 -11.69
CA LEU A 183 -26.27 -27.16 -11.06
C LEU A 183 -26.03 -28.58 -11.58
N ALA A 184 -25.08 -28.73 -12.50
CA ALA A 184 -24.75 -29.99 -13.13
C ALA A 184 -23.59 -30.66 -12.40
N SER A 185 -23.77 -31.90 -11.92
CA SER A 185 -22.77 -32.61 -11.11
C SER A 185 -22.33 -33.93 -11.75
N SER A 186 -21.04 -34.24 -11.62
CA SER A 186 -20.40 -35.50 -12.00
C SER A 186 -19.56 -36.05 -10.84
N ASP A 187 -19.02 -37.25 -10.98
CA ASP A 187 -18.22 -37.88 -9.92
C ASP A 187 -16.89 -37.13 -9.66
N SER A 188 -16.38 -36.34 -10.62
CA SER A 188 -15.13 -35.57 -10.53
C SER A 188 -15.30 -34.06 -10.36
N SER A 189 -16.31 -33.46 -11.00
CA SER A 189 -16.50 -31.99 -11.02
C SER A 189 -17.98 -31.57 -11.10
N SER A 190 -18.27 -30.34 -10.70
CA SER A 190 -19.61 -29.72 -10.75
C SER A 190 -19.56 -28.30 -11.33
N TYR A 191 -20.58 -27.93 -12.10
CA TYR A 191 -20.72 -26.64 -12.79
C TYR A 191 -22.07 -25.99 -12.47
N ALA A 192 -22.10 -24.66 -12.42
CA ALA A 192 -23.33 -23.87 -12.41
C ALA A 192 -23.55 -23.21 -13.77
N ILE A 193 -24.79 -23.25 -14.25
CA ILE A 193 -25.25 -22.56 -15.45
C ILE A 193 -26.36 -21.60 -15.01
N PHE A 194 -26.20 -20.29 -15.25
CA PHE A 194 -27.24 -19.29 -15.03
C PHE A 194 -27.82 -18.84 -16.38
N LEU A 195 -29.13 -18.66 -16.41
CA LEU A 195 -29.91 -18.43 -17.63
C LEU A 195 -30.86 -17.25 -17.42
N TYR A 196 -30.54 -16.14 -18.09
CA TYR A 196 -31.30 -14.89 -18.08
C TYR A 196 -31.85 -14.65 -19.49
N PRO A 197 -33.13 -14.95 -19.77
CA PRO A 197 -33.71 -14.66 -21.07
C PRO A 197 -33.83 -13.14 -21.28
N GLU A 198 -33.99 -12.70 -22.55
CA GLU A 198 -33.99 -11.28 -22.94
C GLU A 198 -35.04 -10.46 -22.16
N ASP A 199 -36.32 -10.85 -22.24
CA ASP A 199 -37.42 -10.32 -21.42
C ASP A 199 -37.44 -10.91 -19.98
N GLY A 200 -36.29 -11.34 -19.46
CA GLY A 200 -36.16 -12.06 -18.19
C GLY A 200 -36.05 -11.14 -16.98
N LEU A 201 -35.20 -10.10 -17.03
CA LEU A 201 -34.96 -9.20 -15.91
C LEU A 201 -35.59 -7.82 -16.16
N GLN A 202 -36.66 -7.51 -15.43
CA GLN A 202 -37.39 -6.24 -15.52
C GLN A 202 -37.02 -5.27 -14.39
N PHE A 203 -36.50 -5.77 -13.26
CA PHE A 203 -35.97 -4.98 -12.15
C PHE A 203 -34.61 -5.51 -11.67
N TYR A 204 -33.81 -4.61 -11.09
CA TYR A 204 -32.44 -4.87 -10.62
C TYR A 204 -32.22 -4.44 -9.15
N THR A 205 -33.24 -3.86 -8.50
CA THR A 205 -33.25 -3.43 -7.10
C THR A 205 -34.53 -3.90 -6.43
N THR A 206 -34.48 -4.21 -5.14
CA THR A 206 -35.63 -4.58 -4.29
C THR A 206 -35.59 -3.81 -2.98
N PHE A 207 -36.72 -3.60 -2.30
CA PHE A 207 -36.70 -2.98 -0.98
C PHE A 207 -36.22 -3.99 0.07
N SER A 208 -35.20 -3.66 0.86
CA SER A 208 -34.72 -4.52 1.95
C SER A 208 -35.56 -4.34 3.21
N LYS A 209 -36.16 -5.42 3.70
CA LYS A 209 -36.87 -5.45 5.00
C LYS A 209 -35.97 -5.13 6.21
N LYS A 210 -34.65 -5.24 6.05
CA LYS A 210 -33.64 -4.94 7.09
C LYS A 210 -33.25 -3.45 7.11
N ASP A 211 -33.04 -2.86 5.94
CA ASP A 211 -32.34 -1.57 5.79
C ASP A 211 -33.28 -0.40 5.46
N GLU A 212 -34.58 -0.69 5.32
CA GLU A 212 -35.69 0.21 4.95
C GLU A 212 -35.44 1.03 3.67
N LYS A 213 -34.67 0.47 2.74
CA LYS A 213 -34.17 1.12 1.51
C LYS A 213 -34.15 0.15 0.34
N GLN A 214 -34.09 0.68 -0.89
CA GLN A 214 -33.78 -0.15 -2.06
C GLN A 214 -32.32 -0.58 -2.05
N VAL A 215 -32.09 -1.87 -2.31
CA VAL A 215 -30.78 -2.54 -2.41
C VAL A 215 -30.72 -3.23 -3.77
N PRO A 216 -29.58 -3.22 -4.49
CA PRO A 216 -29.43 -3.99 -5.73
C PRO A 216 -29.46 -5.50 -5.46
N ALA A 217 -29.85 -6.26 -6.48
CA ALA A 217 -29.69 -7.72 -6.45
C ALA A 217 -28.20 -8.12 -6.50
N VAL A 218 -27.88 -9.32 -6.06
CA VAL A 218 -26.49 -9.83 -6.02
C VAL A 218 -26.41 -11.19 -6.72
N VAL A 219 -25.51 -11.31 -7.71
CA VAL A 219 -25.14 -12.57 -8.35
C VAL A 219 -23.78 -12.99 -7.82
N ALA A 220 -23.72 -14.10 -7.08
CA ALA A 220 -22.54 -14.48 -6.31
C ALA A 220 -22.53 -15.96 -5.89
N PHE A 221 -21.38 -16.39 -5.35
CA PHE A 221 -21.16 -17.70 -4.73
C PHE A 221 -20.39 -17.50 -3.43
N SER A 222 -20.72 -18.22 -2.36
CA SER A 222 -19.93 -18.22 -1.12
C SER A 222 -19.87 -19.62 -0.53
N GLN A 223 -18.73 -19.97 0.06
CA GLN A 223 -18.46 -21.25 0.71
C GLN A 223 -19.08 -21.34 2.12
N GLY A 224 -19.42 -20.21 2.75
CA GLY A 224 -19.82 -20.12 4.16
C GLY A 224 -18.63 -20.16 5.13
N VAL A 225 -18.91 -20.27 6.43
CA VAL A 225 -17.89 -20.32 7.49
C VAL A 225 -17.37 -21.74 7.70
N GLN A 226 -16.04 -21.90 7.70
CA GLN A 226 -15.38 -23.17 8.01
C GLN A 226 -15.13 -23.33 9.52
N GLY A 227 -15.11 -24.59 9.96
CA GLY A 227 -14.56 -25.03 11.26
C GLY A 227 -15.58 -25.23 12.40
N LEU A 228 -15.54 -26.42 13.01
CA LEU A 228 -16.47 -26.82 14.09
C LEU A 228 -16.10 -26.28 15.49
N LEU A 229 -14.90 -25.73 15.64
CA LEU A 229 -14.31 -25.28 16.93
C LEU A 229 -13.67 -23.89 16.85
N TRP A 230 -13.19 -23.50 15.66
CA TRP A 230 -12.65 -22.18 15.34
C TRP A 230 -13.29 -21.75 14.03
N LYS A 231 -13.99 -20.61 14.01
CA LYS A 231 -14.68 -20.12 12.82
C LYS A 231 -13.72 -19.28 11.96
N SER A 232 -13.55 -19.66 10.70
CA SER A 232 -12.88 -18.85 9.68
C SER A 232 -13.83 -18.61 8.50
N GLU A 233 -13.82 -17.40 7.96
CA GLU A 233 -14.60 -17.06 6.75
C GLU A 233 -14.06 -17.84 5.55
N GLY A 234 -14.95 -18.48 4.79
CA GLY A 234 -14.62 -19.18 3.56
C GLY A 234 -14.61 -18.28 2.33
N ALA A 235 -14.14 -18.81 1.21
CA ALA A 235 -14.04 -18.07 -0.05
C ALA A 235 -15.41 -17.67 -0.61
N TYR A 236 -15.45 -16.54 -1.31
CA TYR A 236 -16.63 -16.07 -2.03
C TYR A 236 -16.24 -15.30 -3.31
N ASN A 237 -17.17 -15.27 -4.27
CA ASN A 237 -17.03 -14.60 -5.56
C ASN A 237 -18.32 -13.83 -5.85
N ILE A 238 -18.23 -12.54 -6.16
CA ILE A 238 -19.37 -11.70 -6.60
C ILE A 238 -19.16 -11.39 -8.08
N PHE A 239 -20.17 -11.61 -8.91
CA PHE A 239 -20.14 -11.44 -10.36
C PHE A 239 -20.97 -10.25 -10.87
N ALA A 240 -22.06 -9.89 -10.16
CA ALA A 240 -22.82 -8.67 -10.41
C ALA A 240 -23.49 -8.18 -9.12
N ASN A 241 -23.46 -6.88 -8.85
CA ASN A 241 -24.10 -6.26 -7.67
C ASN A 241 -24.55 -4.81 -7.90
N ASP A 242 -24.58 -4.34 -9.14
CA ASP A 242 -24.95 -2.97 -9.53
C ASP A 242 -25.85 -2.97 -10.77
N ARG A 243 -26.45 -1.82 -11.10
CA ARG A 243 -27.45 -1.72 -12.18
C ARG A 243 -26.90 -2.03 -13.58
N GLU A 244 -25.62 -1.77 -13.83
CA GLU A 244 -24.98 -1.99 -15.12
C GLU A 244 -24.55 -3.44 -15.28
N SER A 245 -23.86 -4.03 -14.29
CA SER A 245 -23.51 -5.46 -14.31
C SER A 245 -24.76 -6.35 -14.36
N LEU A 246 -25.78 -6.08 -13.53
CA LEU A 246 -27.06 -6.80 -13.57
C LEU A 246 -27.81 -6.58 -14.89
N GLY A 247 -27.71 -5.39 -15.49
CA GLY A 247 -28.33 -5.04 -16.77
C GLY A 247 -27.63 -5.65 -18.00
N ASN A 248 -26.45 -6.24 -17.82
CA ASN A 248 -25.70 -6.94 -18.87
C ASN A 248 -25.86 -8.46 -18.81
N LEU A 249 -26.40 -9.03 -17.72
CA LEU A 249 -26.63 -10.47 -17.56
C LEU A 249 -27.46 -11.11 -18.69
N ALA A 250 -28.43 -10.40 -19.26
CA ALA A 250 -29.26 -10.88 -20.38
C ALA A 250 -28.68 -10.53 -21.77
N LYS A 251 -27.67 -9.65 -21.84
CA LYS A 251 -27.09 -9.11 -23.11
C LYS A 251 -25.72 -9.71 -23.44
N SER A 252 -24.99 -10.12 -22.42
CA SER A 252 -23.66 -10.71 -22.49
C SER A 252 -23.72 -12.20 -22.13
N SER A 253 -22.60 -12.89 -22.31
CA SER A 253 -22.43 -14.31 -22.01
C SER A 253 -20.93 -14.60 -21.92
N ASN A 254 -20.57 -15.65 -21.17
CA ASN A 254 -19.21 -16.21 -21.20
C ASN A 254 -19.13 -17.56 -21.93
N SER A 255 -20.21 -18.03 -22.54
CA SER A 255 -20.33 -19.32 -23.26
C SER A 255 -20.89 -19.14 -24.68
N GLY A 256 -20.64 -17.99 -25.31
CA GLY A 256 -21.03 -17.69 -26.69
C GLY A 256 -22.54 -17.49 -26.97
N GLN A 257 -23.44 -17.53 -25.99
CA GLN A 257 -24.88 -17.30 -26.20
C GLN A 257 -25.44 -16.33 -25.16
N GLN A 258 -25.79 -15.12 -25.60
CA GLN A 258 -26.30 -14.02 -24.76
C GLN A 258 -27.40 -14.49 -23.79
N GLY A 259 -27.22 -14.20 -22.50
CA GLY A 259 -28.09 -14.67 -21.42
C GLY A 259 -27.64 -15.97 -20.73
N ILE A 260 -26.71 -16.73 -21.32
CA ILE A 260 -26.13 -17.94 -20.72
C ILE A 260 -24.78 -17.62 -20.05
N TRP A 261 -24.63 -18.04 -18.79
CA TRP A 261 -23.38 -17.93 -18.04
C TRP A 261 -23.01 -19.26 -17.40
N VAL A 262 -21.77 -19.70 -17.58
CA VAL A 262 -21.26 -21.01 -17.11
C VAL A 262 -20.06 -20.80 -16.18
N PHE A 263 -20.07 -21.52 -15.06
CA PHE A 263 -19.06 -21.45 -14.01
C PHE A 263 -18.68 -22.85 -13.51
N GLU A 264 -17.40 -23.12 -13.31
CA GLU A 264 -16.93 -24.30 -12.57
C GLU A 264 -16.99 -23.99 -11.07
N ILE A 265 -17.78 -24.76 -10.32
CA ILE A 265 -18.08 -24.49 -8.91
C ILE A 265 -17.49 -25.51 -7.93
N GLY A 266 -17.04 -26.66 -8.41
CA GLY A 266 -16.51 -27.73 -7.57
C GLY A 266 -15.62 -28.70 -8.31
N SER A 267 -14.31 -28.52 -8.21
CA SER A 267 -13.26 -29.43 -8.69
C SER A 267 -11.95 -29.17 -7.94
N PRO A 268 -10.84 -29.92 -8.19
CA PRO A 268 -9.55 -29.63 -7.59
C PRO A 268 -9.01 -28.21 -7.88
N ALA A 269 -9.50 -27.54 -8.93
CA ALA A 269 -9.11 -26.16 -9.25
C ALA A 269 -9.90 -25.12 -8.44
N THR A 270 -11.13 -25.42 -8.03
CA THR A 270 -12.03 -24.43 -7.36
C THR A 270 -11.80 -24.30 -5.85
N ALA A 271 -10.71 -24.87 -5.32
CA ALA A 271 -10.40 -24.84 -3.89
C ALA A 271 -10.14 -23.41 -3.34
N SER A 272 -9.91 -22.43 -4.23
CA SER A 272 -9.70 -21.02 -3.89
C SER A 272 -10.72 -20.06 -4.51
N GLY A 273 -11.75 -20.55 -5.20
CA GLY A 273 -12.72 -19.70 -5.92
C GLY A 273 -13.50 -20.42 -7.02
N VAL A 274 -14.64 -19.86 -7.41
CA VAL A 274 -15.42 -20.26 -8.58
C VAL A 274 -14.77 -19.73 -9.86
N VAL A 275 -14.65 -20.57 -10.90
CA VAL A 275 -13.96 -20.22 -12.16
C VAL A 275 -14.99 -19.95 -13.27
N PRO A 276 -15.02 -18.75 -13.89
CA PRO A 276 -15.86 -18.48 -15.05
C PRO A 276 -15.28 -19.10 -16.34
N SER A 277 -16.16 -19.32 -17.31
CA SER A 277 -15.83 -19.63 -18.70
C SER A 277 -15.27 -18.42 -19.47
N ASP A 278 -14.58 -18.66 -20.60
CA ASP A 278 -13.80 -17.66 -21.36
C ASP A 278 -13.86 -17.89 -22.90
N VAL A 279 -15.06 -18.03 -23.47
CA VAL A 279 -15.24 -18.34 -24.91
C VAL A 279 -15.80 -17.15 -25.70
N SER A 280 -14.93 -16.57 -26.53
CA SER A 280 -15.26 -15.56 -27.54
C SER A 280 -15.66 -16.19 -28.87
N LEU A 281 -16.81 -15.80 -29.44
CA LEU A 281 -17.25 -16.24 -30.78
C LEU A 281 -16.90 -15.21 -31.85
N GLY A 282 -16.02 -15.58 -32.77
CA GLY A 282 -15.79 -14.82 -34.01
C GLY A 282 -16.75 -15.26 -35.12
N LEU A 283 -17.36 -14.29 -35.82
CA LEU A 283 -18.17 -14.49 -37.02
C LEU A 283 -17.89 -13.38 -38.03
N ASP A 284 -17.79 -13.78 -39.30
CA ASP A 284 -17.30 -12.99 -40.42
C ASP A 284 -18.43 -12.74 -41.44
N ASP A 285 -18.78 -11.47 -41.66
CA ASP A 285 -19.47 -10.99 -42.87
C ASP A 285 -19.15 -9.49 -43.07
N GLY A 286 -18.13 -9.20 -43.89
CA GLY A 286 -17.41 -7.92 -43.86
C GLY A 286 -18.01 -6.76 -44.66
N ALA A 287 -17.93 -5.55 -44.07
CA ALA A 287 -17.98 -4.27 -44.78
C ALA A 287 -17.01 -3.27 -44.10
N GLU A 288 -16.04 -2.74 -44.85
CA GLU A 288 -14.90 -1.96 -44.34
C GLU A 288 -15.31 -0.62 -43.71
N TYR A 289 -14.89 -0.38 -42.46
CA TYR A 289 -14.51 0.94 -41.91
C TYR A 289 -13.45 0.73 -40.81
N ASP A 290 -12.28 1.38 -40.94
CA ASP A 290 -11.16 1.24 -40.00
C ASP A 290 -11.35 2.05 -38.71
N ASP A 291 -11.42 1.37 -37.55
CA ASP A 291 -11.01 1.85 -36.22
C ASP A 291 -11.12 0.68 -35.21
N GLU A 292 -10.02 0.23 -34.59
CA GLU A 292 -10.01 -0.71 -33.45
C GLU A 292 -8.90 -0.39 -32.44
N ASP A 293 -9.17 -0.66 -31.16
CA ASP A 293 -8.36 -0.38 -29.97
C ASP A 293 -8.80 -1.35 -28.85
N TYR A 294 -7.92 -1.74 -27.90
CA TYR A 294 -8.15 -2.71 -26.78
C TYR A 294 -8.37 -4.22 -27.18
N GLU A 295 -8.01 -5.29 -26.45
CA GLU A 295 -7.11 -5.51 -25.28
C GLU A 295 -6.69 -7.02 -25.07
N LEU A 296 -5.70 -7.26 -24.18
CA LEU A 296 -5.38 -8.44 -23.30
C LEU A 296 -5.10 -9.92 -23.79
N VAL A 297 -3.83 -10.36 -23.58
CA VAL A 297 -3.35 -11.43 -22.63
C VAL A 297 -3.56 -12.98 -22.83
N THR A 298 -2.44 -13.69 -23.13
CA THR A 298 -2.06 -15.14 -22.82
C THR A 298 -2.87 -16.31 -23.44
N HIS A 299 -2.37 -17.54 -23.71
CA HIS A 299 -1.51 -18.49 -22.93
C HIS A 299 -0.59 -19.44 -23.79
N LEU A 300 0.04 -20.48 -23.19
CA LEU A 300 1.06 -21.43 -23.76
C LEU A 300 0.41 -22.73 -24.35
N ASP A 301 1.05 -23.77 -24.95
CA ASP A 301 2.38 -24.43 -24.79
C ASP A 301 2.86 -25.24 -26.07
N LEU A 302 3.99 -25.98 -26.01
CA LEU A 302 4.74 -26.68 -27.11
C LEU A 302 4.18 -28.09 -27.52
N ASP A 303 4.68 -28.88 -28.51
CA ASP A 303 5.83 -28.85 -29.46
C ASP A 303 5.41 -29.51 -30.84
N ASP A 304 6.11 -30.30 -31.70
CA ASP A 304 7.41 -31.03 -31.74
C ASP A 304 7.89 -31.30 -33.21
N LEU A 305 9.18 -31.67 -33.37
CA LEU A 305 9.84 -32.49 -34.42
C LEU A 305 9.79 -32.15 -35.94
N SER A 306 10.85 -31.44 -36.38
CA SER A 306 11.67 -31.73 -37.61
C SER A 306 11.15 -31.31 -39.02
N THR A 307 11.95 -31.01 -40.08
CA THR A 307 13.41 -31.11 -40.37
C THR A 307 13.96 -29.92 -41.22
N THR A 308 15.28 -29.69 -41.17
CA THR A 308 16.16 -28.79 -42.00
C THR A 308 16.25 -29.16 -43.51
N PRO A 309 16.84 -28.38 -44.48
CA PRO A 309 17.99 -27.43 -44.33
C PRO A 309 18.12 -26.17 -45.26
N PHE A 310 19.23 -25.43 -45.02
CA PHE A 310 19.90 -24.33 -45.78
C PHE A 310 20.33 -24.69 -47.24
N PRO A 311 20.98 -23.82 -48.12
CA PRO A 311 21.73 -22.56 -47.82
C PRO A 311 21.85 -21.40 -48.89
N TYR A 312 22.41 -20.27 -48.44
CA TYR A 312 23.38 -19.30 -49.07
C TYR A 312 23.23 -18.59 -50.46
N GLU A 313 23.52 -17.26 -50.40
CA GLU A 313 24.35 -16.39 -51.30
C GLU A 313 23.86 -15.59 -52.56
N ALA A 314 24.13 -14.27 -52.48
CA ALA A 314 24.75 -13.34 -53.47
C ALA A 314 24.10 -12.86 -54.81
N ARG A 315 23.76 -11.55 -54.82
CA ARG A 315 24.06 -10.49 -55.84
C ARG A 315 24.14 -10.83 -57.35
N ARG A 316 23.42 -10.03 -58.19
CA ARG A 316 24.02 -9.01 -59.10
C ARG A 316 23.00 -8.05 -59.78
N ARG A 317 23.54 -7.00 -60.43
CA ARG A 317 22.89 -5.80 -61.04
C ARG A 317 22.90 -5.86 -62.59
N GLY A 318 21.97 -5.17 -63.27
CA GLY A 318 21.98 -4.90 -64.73
C GLY A 318 21.48 -3.48 -65.11
N ASP A 319 21.97 -2.92 -66.23
CA ASP A 319 22.07 -1.48 -66.64
C ASP A 319 22.16 -1.38 -68.20
N PRO A 320 22.14 -0.20 -68.92
CA PRO A 320 21.62 1.18 -68.67
C PRO A 320 20.89 1.86 -69.90
N GLY A 321 20.52 3.16 -69.83
CA GLY A 321 20.39 4.09 -71.00
C GLY A 321 19.07 4.92 -71.12
N THR A 322 18.99 6.14 -71.70
CA THR A 322 20.00 7.01 -72.41
C THR A 322 19.52 8.49 -72.61
N HIS A 323 20.46 9.47 -72.78
CA HIS A 323 20.32 10.86 -73.37
C HIS A 323 19.54 12.00 -72.62
N SER A 324 19.62 13.31 -72.97
CA SER A 324 20.73 14.35 -72.91
C SER A 324 20.30 15.72 -73.55
N ALA A 325 20.68 16.98 -73.17
CA ALA A 325 21.45 17.52 -72.02
C ALA A 325 21.29 19.04 -71.58
N PRO A 326 21.70 20.15 -72.29
CA PRO A 326 22.52 21.19 -71.58
C PRO A 326 22.32 22.75 -71.77
N ARG A 327 22.87 23.51 -70.78
CA ARG A 327 23.77 24.73 -70.83
C ARG A 327 23.30 26.20 -70.60
N VAL A 328 23.99 26.89 -69.67
CA VAL A 328 24.66 28.26 -69.64
C VAL A 328 24.98 28.57 -68.14
N LEU A 329 26.19 28.80 -67.58
CA LEU A 329 27.43 29.61 -67.84
C LEU A 329 27.33 31.08 -67.35
N SER A 330 28.27 31.73 -66.60
CA SER A 330 29.56 31.41 -65.90
C SER A 330 29.90 32.63 -64.94
N PRO A 331 31.11 33.24 -64.70
CA PRO A 331 32.54 32.84 -64.68
C PRO A 331 33.50 33.49 -63.59
N ARG A 332 34.33 32.69 -62.86
CA ARG A 332 35.82 32.90 -62.62
C ARG A 332 36.34 34.04 -61.66
N ARG A 333 37.57 34.06 -61.04
CA ARG A 333 38.73 33.12 -60.78
C ARG A 333 39.87 33.72 -59.86
N LEU A 334 40.48 32.91 -58.94
CA LEU A 334 41.95 32.74 -58.56
C LEU A 334 42.85 33.96 -58.15
N PRO A 335 44.13 33.85 -57.63
CA PRO A 335 45.01 32.72 -57.22
C PRO A 335 45.71 32.88 -55.79
N THR A 336 46.96 32.41 -55.59
CA THR A 336 47.69 32.15 -54.30
C THR A 336 49.06 32.88 -54.14
N GLU A 337 49.56 33.07 -52.90
CA GLU A 337 50.93 32.76 -52.32
C GLU A 337 51.32 33.65 -51.08
N ARG A 338 52.58 33.66 -50.58
CA ARG A 338 53.00 34.03 -49.17
C ARG A 338 54.02 35.22 -49.10
N LEU A 339 54.70 35.69 -48.02
CA LEU A 339 55.11 35.41 -46.60
C LEU A 339 55.60 36.81 -45.98
N PRO A 340 56.11 37.07 -44.73
CA PRO A 340 56.33 36.30 -43.47
C PRO A 340 55.87 37.07 -42.17
N GLY A 341 56.69 37.15 -41.09
CA GLY A 341 56.50 37.90 -39.81
C GLY A 341 57.83 38.03 -39.00
N PRO A 342 57.90 38.33 -37.68
CA PRO A 342 56.92 38.74 -36.62
C PRO A 342 57.34 40.13 -35.99
N PRO A 343 57.44 40.47 -34.66
CA PRO A 343 56.87 40.02 -33.35
C PRO A 343 56.46 41.14 -32.29
N THR A 344 56.01 40.69 -31.10
CA THR A 344 56.10 41.28 -29.70
C THR A 344 55.22 42.44 -29.15
N GLU A 345 54.90 42.32 -27.84
CA GLU A 345 54.38 43.30 -26.83
C GLU A 345 52.91 43.80 -26.90
N ARG A 346 52.17 44.15 -25.81
CA ARG A 346 52.16 43.74 -24.36
C ARG A 346 50.94 44.35 -23.58
N THR A 347 50.44 43.64 -22.54
CA THR A 347 49.76 44.15 -21.29
C THR A 347 48.28 44.64 -21.21
N ARG A 348 47.58 44.12 -20.16
CA ARG A 348 46.64 44.76 -19.19
C ARG A 348 45.10 44.88 -19.41
N SER A 349 44.38 43.93 -18.77
CA SER A 349 43.36 44.08 -17.69
C SER A 349 42.11 44.99 -17.82
N PHE A 350 40.93 44.37 -17.63
CA PHE A 350 39.61 44.98 -17.33
C PHE A 350 39.42 45.38 -15.85
N GLN A 351 38.60 46.41 -15.56
CA GLN A 351 37.25 46.28 -14.93
C GLN A 351 36.51 47.64 -14.78
N PRO A 352 35.15 47.66 -14.65
CA PRO A 352 34.31 48.88 -14.66
C PRO A 352 33.61 49.21 -13.31
N PRO A 353 32.81 50.30 -13.25
CA PRO A 353 31.57 50.28 -12.46
C PRO A 353 30.33 51.00 -13.07
N ALA A 354 29.14 50.45 -12.78
CA ALA A 354 27.83 51.08 -12.52
C ALA A 354 27.00 51.90 -13.58
N GLU A 355 25.74 51.44 -13.74
CA GLU A 355 24.44 52.17 -13.73
C GLU A 355 23.73 52.81 -14.97
N THR A 356 22.46 52.34 -15.15
CA THR A 356 21.23 52.98 -15.72
C THR A 356 20.86 52.95 -17.23
N PHE A 357 19.53 52.95 -17.48
CA PHE A 357 18.73 52.75 -18.72
C PHE A 357 18.68 54.03 -19.64
N PRO A 358 18.01 54.10 -20.84
CA PRO A 358 17.05 53.15 -21.50
C PRO A 358 17.10 53.01 -23.07
N GLN A 359 16.14 52.23 -23.62
CA GLN A 359 15.48 52.30 -24.96
C GLN A 359 16.17 51.95 -26.32
N GLN A 360 15.82 50.75 -26.82
CA GLN A 360 15.32 50.38 -28.17
C GLN A 360 16.12 50.48 -29.51
N HIS A 361 16.25 49.30 -30.14
CA HIS A 361 16.19 48.94 -31.58
C HIS A 361 17.44 48.97 -32.51
N ALA A 362 17.40 48.02 -33.48
CA ALA A 362 18.27 47.76 -34.64
C ALA A 362 19.56 46.93 -34.44
N GLN A 363 19.98 46.23 -35.51
CA GLN A 363 21.06 45.23 -35.56
C GLN A 363 22.29 45.74 -36.36
N VAL A 364 23.48 45.13 -36.15
CA VAL A 364 24.26 44.37 -37.18
C VAL A 364 25.63 43.90 -36.64
N ILE A 365 25.86 42.58 -36.80
CA ILE A 365 27.09 41.76 -36.96
C ILE A 365 28.47 42.49 -36.96
N ASP A 366 29.42 42.07 -36.11
CA ASP A 366 30.54 41.18 -36.48
C ASP A 366 31.20 40.49 -35.24
N VAL A 367 32.14 39.55 -35.44
CA VAL A 367 32.50 38.48 -34.47
C VAL A 367 34.02 38.40 -34.13
N ASP A 368 34.36 37.47 -33.21
CA ASP A 368 35.66 36.92 -32.82
C ASP A 368 36.50 37.70 -31.77
N GLU A 369 37.29 37.10 -30.87
CA GLU A 369 37.34 35.80 -30.11
C GLU A 369 38.55 35.96 -29.11
N VAL A 370 38.93 35.02 -28.22
CA VAL A 370 38.37 34.57 -26.92
C VAL A 370 39.60 34.37 -25.98
N GLU A 371 39.48 34.52 -24.65
CA GLU A 371 40.08 33.57 -23.65
C GLU A 371 39.74 33.89 -22.17
N GLU A 372 39.94 32.89 -21.31
CA GLU A 372 39.24 32.67 -20.05
C GLU A 372 39.81 33.41 -18.82
N THR A 373 38.94 33.89 -17.92
CA THR A 373 38.68 33.30 -16.58
C THR A 373 37.97 34.29 -15.66
N GLY A 374 36.93 33.83 -14.93
CA GLY A 374 36.30 34.59 -13.85
C GLY A 374 34.78 34.45 -13.78
N VAL A 375 34.28 33.58 -12.91
CA VAL A 375 32.85 33.50 -12.60
C VAL A 375 32.47 34.67 -11.69
N VAL A 376 31.98 35.74 -12.30
CA VAL A 376 31.16 36.75 -11.64
C VAL A 376 29.71 36.48 -12.05
N PHE A 377 28.79 36.48 -11.07
CA PHE A 377 27.38 36.18 -11.28
C PHE A 377 26.76 37.05 -12.38
N SER A 378 26.41 36.44 -13.52
CA SER A 378 25.42 37.02 -14.42
C SER A 378 24.03 36.77 -13.82
N TYR A 379 23.16 37.78 -13.92
CA TYR A 379 21.72 37.51 -13.83
C TYR A 379 21.33 36.78 -15.11
N ASN A 380 21.34 35.45 -15.08
CA ASN A 380 20.95 34.67 -16.24
C ASN A 380 19.43 34.80 -16.46
N THR A 381 19.05 35.58 -17.47
CA THR A 381 17.65 35.76 -17.88
C THR A 381 17.08 34.59 -18.68
N ASP A 382 17.89 33.56 -18.95
CA ASP A 382 17.53 32.41 -19.79
C ASP A 382 16.78 31.31 -19.01
N SER A 383 16.22 31.65 -17.85
CA SER A 383 15.21 30.86 -17.13
C SER A 383 13.79 31.41 -17.31
N ARG A 384 13.49 32.04 -18.45
CA ARG A 384 12.11 32.27 -18.89
C ARG A 384 11.45 30.91 -19.12
N GLN A 385 10.68 30.46 -18.13
CA GLN A 385 9.91 29.22 -18.24
C GLN A 385 8.85 29.38 -19.32
N THR A 386 9.08 28.76 -20.47
CA THR A 386 8.12 28.68 -21.58
C THR A 386 7.61 27.25 -21.74
N CYS A 387 6.43 27.12 -22.35
CA CYS A 387 5.79 25.86 -22.69
C CYS A 387 6.72 24.91 -23.47
N ALA A 388 7.54 25.45 -24.38
CA ALA A 388 8.50 24.67 -25.17
C ALA A 388 9.47 23.82 -24.33
N HIS A 389 9.79 24.24 -23.10
CA HIS A 389 10.64 23.48 -22.17
C HIS A 389 9.88 22.90 -20.97
N ASN A 390 8.72 23.47 -20.61
CA ASN A 390 8.01 23.16 -19.36
C ASN A 390 6.62 22.51 -19.57
N ARG A 391 6.27 22.09 -20.79
CA ARG A 391 5.01 21.37 -21.10
C ARG A 391 4.77 20.14 -20.23
N HIS A 392 5.83 19.51 -19.71
CA HIS A 392 5.78 18.39 -18.77
C HIS A 392 5.22 18.76 -17.38
N GLN A 393 5.11 20.05 -17.03
CA GLN A 393 4.48 20.53 -15.79
C GLN A 393 2.97 20.80 -15.95
N CYS A 394 2.42 20.63 -17.14
CA CYS A 394 0.99 20.64 -17.41
C CYS A 394 0.50 19.21 -17.61
N SER A 395 -0.74 18.90 -17.22
CA SER A 395 -1.36 17.58 -17.47
C SER A 395 -1.25 17.19 -18.95
N VAL A 396 -1.23 15.89 -19.25
CA VAL A 396 -1.35 15.41 -20.64
C VAL A 396 -2.60 15.99 -21.32
N HIS A 397 -3.71 16.12 -20.57
CA HIS A 397 -4.98 16.70 -21.03
C HIS A 397 -5.08 18.23 -20.89
N ALA A 398 -3.95 18.95 -20.86
CA ALA A 398 -3.93 20.41 -20.77
C ALA A 398 -3.27 21.09 -21.98
N GLU A 399 -3.83 22.24 -22.38
CA GLU A 399 -3.12 23.22 -23.17
C GLU A 399 -2.11 23.97 -22.30
N CYS A 400 -0.95 24.31 -22.89
CA CYS A 400 0.04 25.18 -22.29
C CYS A 400 0.08 26.49 -23.08
N ARG A 401 0.06 27.63 -22.38
CA ARG A 401 0.06 28.97 -22.99
C ARG A 401 1.18 29.83 -22.39
N ASP A 402 1.98 30.43 -23.28
CA ASP A 402 3.09 31.32 -22.92
C ASP A 402 2.63 32.76 -22.71
N PHE A 403 3.12 33.39 -21.64
CA PHE A 403 2.85 34.78 -21.26
C PHE A 403 4.17 35.56 -21.13
N ALA A 404 4.08 36.89 -21.04
CA ALA A 404 5.26 37.77 -20.99
C ALA A 404 6.18 37.57 -19.75
N THR A 405 5.70 36.86 -18.72
CA THR A 405 6.41 36.64 -17.44
C THR A 405 6.63 35.16 -17.08
N GLY A 406 6.11 34.21 -17.87
CA GLY A 406 6.15 32.77 -17.58
C GLY A 406 5.11 32.00 -18.43
N PHE A 407 4.73 30.79 -18.03
CA PHE A 407 3.71 29.99 -18.71
C PHE A 407 2.56 29.61 -17.76
N CYS A 408 1.38 29.33 -18.31
CA CYS A 408 0.27 28.70 -17.58
C CYS A 408 -0.27 27.48 -18.33
N CYS A 409 -0.92 26.60 -17.56
CA CYS A 409 -1.63 25.44 -18.07
C CYS A 409 -3.15 25.67 -17.97
N SER A 410 -3.93 25.09 -18.87
CA SER A 410 -5.41 25.05 -18.79
C SER A 410 -5.93 23.74 -19.35
N CYS A 411 -6.83 23.05 -18.65
CA CYS A 411 -7.40 21.78 -19.11
C CYS A 411 -8.10 21.94 -20.47
N ALA A 412 -8.04 20.90 -21.31
CA ALA A 412 -8.74 20.82 -22.58
C ALA A 412 -10.26 20.65 -22.38
N ALA A 413 -11.04 20.86 -23.44
CA ALA A 413 -12.49 20.64 -23.39
C ALA A 413 -12.84 19.20 -22.98
N GLY A 414 -13.81 19.04 -22.07
CA GLY A 414 -14.16 17.75 -21.45
C GLY A 414 -13.29 17.37 -20.24
N TYR A 415 -12.35 18.22 -19.83
CA TYR A 415 -11.52 18.03 -18.63
C TYR A 415 -11.63 19.22 -17.68
N THR A 416 -11.76 18.93 -16.38
CA THR A 416 -11.85 19.92 -15.29
C THR A 416 -10.58 19.90 -14.45
N GLY A 417 -10.23 21.03 -13.79
CA GLY A 417 -9.01 21.16 -12.98
C GLY A 417 -8.25 22.48 -13.21
N ASN A 418 -7.04 22.58 -12.65
CA ASN A 418 -6.20 23.80 -12.71
C ASN A 418 -5.20 23.83 -13.89
N GLY A 419 -5.23 22.83 -14.78
CA GLY A 419 -4.31 22.71 -15.91
C GLY A 419 -3.00 21.98 -15.59
N ARG A 420 -2.53 22.00 -14.35
CA ARG A 420 -1.45 21.10 -13.89
C ARG A 420 -2.02 19.70 -13.62
N GLN A 421 -3.13 19.65 -12.90
CA GLN A 421 -3.98 18.49 -12.71
C GLN A 421 -5.28 18.69 -13.48
N CYS A 422 -5.71 17.66 -14.21
CA CYS A 422 -6.93 17.66 -15.03
C CYS A 422 -7.57 16.28 -15.02
N VAL A 423 -8.88 16.19 -14.75
CA VAL A 423 -9.67 14.94 -14.77
C VAL A 423 -10.82 15.03 -15.77
N ALA A 424 -11.17 13.91 -16.39
CA ALA A 424 -12.31 13.84 -17.31
C ALA A 424 -13.60 14.23 -16.59
N GLU A 425 -14.42 15.06 -17.22
CA GLU A 425 -15.66 15.58 -16.64
C GLU A 425 -16.62 14.43 -16.28
N GLY A 426 -17.18 14.50 -15.07
CA GLY A 426 -18.09 13.48 -14.53
C GLY A 426 -17.46 12.16 -14.06
N SER A 427 -16.15 11.93 -14.28
CA SER A 427 -15.46 10.74 -13.78
C SER A 427 -15.51 10.65 -12.24
N PRO A 428 -15.79 9.48 -11.64
CA PRO A 428 -15.87 9.35 -10.18
C PRO A 428 -14.47 9.43 -9.55
N GLN A 429 -14.32 10.30 -8.56
CA GLN A 429 -13.03 10.60 -7.94
C GLN A 429 -12.90 9.89 -6.59
N ARG A 430 -11.70 9.35 -6.32
CA ARG A 430 -11.35 8.73 -5.03
C ARG A 430 -10.33 9.61 -4.32
N VAL A 431 -10.47 9.74 -3.00
CA VAL A 431 -9.52 10.44 -2.14
C VAL A 431 -9.03 9.46 -1.07
N ASN A 432 -7.72 9.23 -1.00
CA ASN A 432 -7.09 8.34 -0.03
C ASN A 432 -6.21 9.15 0.92
N GLY A 433 -6.14 8.75 2.19
CA GLY A 433 -5.42 9.54 3.17
C GLY A 433 -5.25 8.90 4.54
N LYS A 434 -4.51 9.62 5.38
CA LYS A 434 -4.30 9.29 6.79
C LYS A 434 -4.83 10.41 7.68
N VAL A 435 -5.31 10.03 8.85
CA VAL A 435 -5.75 10.92 9.92
C VAL A 435 -4.93 10.62 11.17
N LYS A 436 -4.36 11.67 11.75
CA LYS A 436 -3.84 11.67 13.11
C LYS A 436 -4.61 12.66 13.97
N GLY A 437 -4.79 12.35 15.25
CA GLY A 437 -5.54 13.16 16.18
C GLY A 437 -5.02 13.08 17.61
N ARG A 438 -5.05 14.21 18.31
CA ARG A 438 -4.82 14.36 19.74
C ARG A 438 -5.98 15.17 20.31
N ILE A 439 -7.00 14.47 20.79
CA ILE A 439 -8.33 15.04 21.05
C ILE A 439 -8.73 14.84 22.52
N PHE A 440 -9.09 15.93 23.19
CA PHE A 440 -9.65 15.93 24.53
C PHE A 440 -11.19 15.94 24.45
N VAL A 441 -11.84 14.94 25.06
CA VAL A 441 -13.30 14.75 25.00
C VAL A 441 -13.93 15.17 26.32
N GLY A 442 -14.79 16.19 26.28
CA GLY A 442 -15.32 16.77 27.52
C GLY A 442 -14.21 17.33 28.42
N ASN A 443 -14.47 17.33 29.73
CA ASN A 443 -13.52 17.81 30.74
C ASN A 443 -12.44 16.76 31.12
N ASP A 444 -12.21 15.74 30.29
CA ASP A 444 -11.19 14.73 30.57
C ASP A 444 -9.77 15.31 30.36
N PRO A 445 -8.87 15.25 31.36
CA PRO A 445 -7.49 15.72 31.21
C PRO A 445 -6.62 14.80 30.33
N VAL A 446 -7.07 13.59 29.98
CA VAL A 446 -6.35 12.63 29.14
C VAL A 446 -6.78 12.76 27.68
N PRO A 447 -5.88 13.12 26.75
CA PRO A 447 -6.22 13.16 25.33
C PRO A 447 -6.24 11.74 24.74
N ILE A 448 -7.24 11.47 23.91
CA ILE A 448 -7.29 10.30 23.05
C ILE A 448 -6.38 10.57 21.85
N VAL A 449 -5.47 9.64 21.56
CA VAL A 449 -4.47 9.75 20.50
C VAL A 449 -4.62 8.61 19.51
N PHE A 450 -4.58 8.94 18.22
CA PHE A 450 -4.54 8.01 17.09
C PHE A 450 -3.66 8.62 16.01
N GLU A 451 -2.80 7.83 15.36
CA GLU A 451 -1.75 8.36 14.46
C GLU A 451 -1.77 7.76 13.04
N ASN A 452 -2.31 6.55 12.87
CA ASN A 452 -2.34 5.81 11.60
C ASN A 452 -3.77 5.36 11.22
N THR A 453 -4.75 6.26 11.37
CA THR A 453 -6.14 5.99 10.97
C THR A 453 -6.34 6.29 9.48
N ASP A 454 -7.01 5.41 8.74
CA ASP A 454 -7.28 5.63 7.31
C ASP A 454 -8.48 6.56 7.09
N LEU A 455 -8.37 7.40 6.07
CA LEU A 455 -9.48 8.14 5.48
C LEU A 455 -9.60 7.75 4.01
N HIS A 456 -10.76 7.24 3.63
CA HIS A 456 -11.13 7.01 2.23
C HIS A 456 -12.37 7.84 1.91
N SER A 457 -12.35 8.51 0.76
CA SER A 457 -13.52 9.23 0.25
C SER A 457 -13.81 8.84 -1.19
N TYR A 458 -15.09 8.62 -1.48
CA TYR A 458 -15.59 8.42 -2.84
C TYR A 458 -16.47 9.60 -3.24
N VAL A 459 -16.33 10.07 -4.48
CA VAL A 459 -16.97 11.31 -4.95
C VAL A 459 -17.59 11.12 -6.32
N VAL A 460 -18.86 11.51 -6.45
CA VAL A 460 -19.64 11.49 -7.70
C VAL A 460 -19.78 12.92 -8.21
N MET A 461 -18.86 13.31 -9.10
CA MET A 461 -18.73 14.67 -9.66
C MET A 461 -20.06 15.26 -10.13
N ASN A 462 -20.78 14.54 -11.00
CA ASN A 462 -22.04 14.98 -11.61
C ASN A 462 -23.15 15.35 -10.60
N HIS A 463 -23.07 14.85 -9.36
CA HIS A 463 -24.06 15.11 -8.31
C HIS A 463 -23.48 15.92 -7.14
N GLY A 464 -22.18 16.28 -7.18
CA GLY A 464 -21.48 16.97 -6.08
C GLY A 464 -21.48 16.19 -4.77
N ARG A 465 -21.64 14.86 -4.83
CA ARG A 465 -21.78 14.00 -3.65
C ARG A 465 -20.44 13.43 -3.24
N SER A 466 -20.01 13.74 -2.02
CA SER A 466 -18.84 13.14 -1.38
C SER A 466 -19.27 12.26 -0.21
N TYR A 467 -18.70 11.07 -0.15
CA TYR A 467 -18.83 10.13 0.96
C TYR A 467 -17.44 9.92 1.55
N THR A 468 -17.21 10.29 2.81
CA THR A 468 -15.92 10.16 3.50
C THR A 468 -16.08 9.17 4.67
N ALA A 469 -15.28 8.11 4.68
CA ALA A 469 -15.18 7.16 5.77
C ALA A 469 -13.81 7.26 6.45
N ILE A 470 -13.80 7.22 7.77
CA ILE A 470 -12.60 7.25 8.61
C ILE A 470 -12.62 5.98 9.48
N SER A 471 -11.63 5.10 9.30
CA SER A 471 -11.53 3.78 9.94
C SER A 471 -11.06 3.87 11.40
N THR A 472 -11.04 2.77 12.14
CA THR A 472 -10.28 2.59 13.41
C THR A 472 -10.56 3.57 14.57
N ILE A 473 -11.55 4.48 14.46
CA ILE A 473 -11.81 5.53 15.46
C ILE A 473 -12.30 4.93 16.78
N PRO A 474 -11.63 5.22 17.93
CA PRO A 474 -12.08 4.74 19.24
C PRO A 474 -13.48 5.24 19.61
N GLU A 475 -14.30 4.37 20.20
CA GLU A 475 -15.67 4.70 20.63
C GLU A 475 -15.73 5.90 21.58
N THR A 476 -14.72 6.03 22.44
CA THR A 476 -14.53 7.13 23.40
C THR A 476 -14.41 8.52 22.76
N VAL A 477 -14.13 8.61 21.45
CA VAL A 477 -14.13 9.86 20.70
C VAL A 477 -15.13 9.87 19.53
N GLY A 478 -15.47 8.71 18.95
CA GLY A 478 -16.28 8.58 17.73
C GLY A 478 -17.58 9.38 17.71
N TYR A 479 -18.44 9.23 18.74
CA TYR A 479 -19.68 10.01 18.85
C TYR A 479 -19.44 11.52 18.95
N SER A 480 -18.35 11.92 19.61
CA SER A 480 -17.97 13.34 19.79
C SER A 480 -17.36 13.97 18.52
N LEU A 481 -17.03 13.16 17.50
CA LEU A 481 -16.62 13.64 16.18
C LEU A 481 -17.79 13.84 15.21
N LEU A 482 -18.98 13.28 15.47
CA LEU A 482 -20.14 13.39 14.56
C LEU A 482 -20.50 14.84 14.11
N PRO A 483 -20.39 15.90 14.95
CA PRO A 483 -20.65 17.27 14.50
C PRO A 483 -19.61 17.81 13.50
N LEU A 484 -18.45 17.16 13.37
CA LEU A 484 -17.29 17.63 12.59
C LEU A 484 -17.37 17.27 11.10
N ALA A 485 -18.57 17.35 10.52
CA ALA A 485 -18.79 17.33 9.07
C ALA A 485 -17.81 18.23 8.26
N PRO A 486 -17.31 19.38 8.76
CA PRO A 486 -16.21 20.12 8.11
C PRO A 486 -14.95 19.31 7.75
N VAL A 487 -14.67 18.16 8.38
CA VAL A 487 -13.53 17.28 8.02
C VAL A 487 -13.69 16.70 6.61
N GLY A 488 -14.86 16.17 6.27
CA GLY A 488 -15.21 15.76 4.90
C GLY A 488 -15.66 16.93 4.00
N GLY A 489 -16.15 18.01 4.60
CA GLY A 489 -16.69 19.19 3.90
C GLY A 489 -15.76 19.86 2.89
N ILE A 490 -14.44 19.76 3.08
CA ILE A 490 -13.48 20.27 2.09
C ILE A 490 -13.47 19.44 0.80
N ILE A 491 -13.70 18.13 0.88
CA ILE A 491 -13.84 17.24 -0.30
C ILE A 491 -15.15 17.56 -1.03
N GLY A 492 -16.21 17.89 -0.28
CA GLY A 492 -17.47 18.40 -0.83
C GLY A 492 -17.31 19.74 -1.56
N TRP A 493 -16.53 20.68 -1.02
CA TRP A 493 -16.20 21.95 -1.70
C TRP A 493 -15.31 21.75 -2.94
N MET A 494 -14.32 20.86 -2.84
CA MET A 494 -13.39 20.55 -3.94
C MET A 494 -14.15 20.08 -5.18
N PHE A 495 -15.20 19.29 -4.99
CA PHE A 495 -15.96 18.66 -6.08
C PHE A 495 -17.45 19.04 -6.07
N ALA A 496 -17.78 20.26 -5.67
CA ALA A 496 -19.13 20.79 -5.77
C ALA A 496 -19.57 20.92 -7.24
N VAL A 497 -20.86 20.73 -7.52
CA VAL A 497 -21.43 20.97 -8.87
C VAL A 497 -21.29 22.44 -9.21
N GLU A 498 -20.61 22.75 -10.31
CA GLU A 498 -20.42 24.12 -10.80
C GLU A 498 -21.70 24.68 -11.46
N GLN A 499 -21.95 25.97 -11.27
CA GLN A 499 -22.99 26.73 -11.97
C GLN A 499 -22.32 27.74 -12.91
N ASP A 500 -23.00 28.14 -13.99
CA ASP A 500 -22.45 29.00 -15.05
C ASP A 500 -21.65 30.21 -14.52
N GLY A 501 -20.33 30.21 -14.72
CA GLY A 501 -19.41 31.28 -14.31
C GLY A 501 -18.79 31.12 -12.91
N PHE A 502 -19.08 30.03 -12.20
CA PHE A 502 -18.55 29.71 -10.87
C PHE A 502 -17.67 28.45 -10.94
N LYS A 503 -16.66 28.36 -10.08
CA LYS A 503 -15.69 27.24 -10.05
C LYS A 503 -15.56 26.62 -8.67
N ASN A 504 -15.56 25.28 -8.62
CA ASN A 504 -15.33 24.49 -7.43
C ASN A 504 -13.85 24.49 -7.02
N GLY A 505 -13.54 23.86 -5.88
CA GLY A 505 -12.17 23.85 -5.37
C GLY A 505 -11.17 23.12 -6.27
N PHE A 506 -11.58 22.07 -7.00
CA PHE A 506 -10.70 21.33 -7.89
C PHE A 506 -10.35 22.13 -9.16
N SER A 507 -11.31 22.79 -9.78
CA SER A 507 -11.11 23.71 -10.93
C SER A 507 -10.27 24.95 -10.62
N ILE A 508 -9.90 25.16 -9.35
CA ILE A 508 -9.06 26.27 -8.86
C ILE A 508 -7.71 25.76 -8.36
N THR A 509 -7.69 24.66 -7.59
CA THR A 509 -6.47 24.15 -6.92
C THR A 509 -5.83 22.95 -7.59
N GLY A 510 -6.55 22.24 -8.47
CA GLY A 510 -6.12 20.94 -9.01
C GLY A 510 -6.00 19.83 -7.96
N GLY A 511 -6.54 20.03 -6.75
CA GLY A 511 -6.33 19.13 -5.62
C GLY A 511 -4.97 19.30 -4.92
N GLU A 512 -4.19 20.33 -5.21
CA GLU A 512 -2.97 20.67 -4.48
C GLU A 512 -3.19 21.94 -3.63
N PHE A 513 -3.41 21.76 -2.33
CA PHE A 513 -3.60 22.88 -1.40
C PHE A 513 -3.41 22.48 0.06
N THR A 514 -3.20 23.48 0.91
CA THR A 514 -3.21 23.34 2.37
C THR A 514 -4.43 24.06 2.95
N ARG A 515 -5.02 23.50 4.00
CA ARG A 515 -6.17 24.05 4.72
C ARG A 515 -5.88 24.06 6.20
N GLN A 516 -6.18 25.18 6.86
CA GLN A 516 -6.28 25.26 8.31
C GLN A 516 -7.68 25.75 8.68
N ALA A 517 -8.41 24.94 9.45
CA ALA A 517 -9.69 25.30 10.02
C ALA A 517 -9.66 25.27 11.54
N GLU A 518 -10.41 26.17 12.17
CA GLU A 518 -10.61 26.24 13.61
C GLU A 518 -12.11 26.12 13.92
N VAL A 519 -12.48 25.18 14.79
CA VAL A 519 -13.86 24.96 15.25
C VAL A 519 -13.94 25.30 16.74
N THR A 520 -14.91 26.12 17.12
CA THR A 520 -15.14 26.58 18.50
C THR A 520 -16.60 26.31 18.87
N PHE A 521 -16.81 25.45 19.86
CA PHE A 521 -18.15 25.04 20.30
C PHE A 521 -18.73 26.09 21.26
N VAL A 522 -19.93 26.61 20.97
CA VAL A 522 -20.53 27.70 21.74
C VAL A 522 -20.92 27.19 23.13
N GLY A 523 -20.46 27.89 24.17
CA GLY A 523 -20.69 27.52 25.56
C GLY A 523 -19.71 26.46 26.13
N TYR A 524 -18.73 26.00 25.35
CA TYR A 524 -17.78 24.97 25.75
C TYR A 524 -16.32 25.49 25.74
N PRO A 525 -15.52 25.27 26.80
CA PRO A 525 -14.18 25.85 26.92
C PRO A 525 -13.14 25.07 26.09
N GLY A 526 -13.04 25.39 24.80
CA GLY A 526 -11.96 24.87 23.96
C GLY A 526 -12.15 25.20 22.48
N LYS A 527 -11.11 24.90 21.69
CA LYS A 527 -11.18 24.85 20.22
C LYS A 527 -10.58 23.55 19.70
N LEU A 528 -11.00 23.14 18.52
CA LEU A 528 -10.36 22.11 17.70
C LEU A 528 -9.70 22.79 16.49
N VAL A 529 -8.46 22.44 16.20
CA VAL A 529 -7.74 22.82 14.98
C VAL A 529 -7.72 21.61 14.05
N ILE A 530 -8.09 21.83 12.80
CA ILE A 530 -8.07 20.84 11.72
C ILE A 530 -7.06 21.37 10.69
N LYS A 531 -5.96 20.64 10.47
CA LYS A 531 -5.03 20.91 9.37
C LYS A 531 -5.20 19.81 8.34
N GLN A 532 -5.32 20.18 7.06
CA GLN A 532 -5.42 19.23 5.96
C GLN A 532 -4.49 19.66 4.82
N GLN A 533 -3.68 18.74 4.34
CA GLN A 533 -2.80 18.93 3.20
C GLN A 533 -3.21 17.96 2.09
N PHE A 534 -3.53 18.50 0.92
CA PHE A 534 -3.80 17.74 -0.29
C PHE A 534 -2.61 17.91 -1.25
N SER A 535 -2.12 16.80 -1.81
CA SER A 535 -0.88 16.76 -2.61
C SER A 535 -1.13 16.49 -4.09
N GLY A 536 -2.33 16.76 -4.59
CA GLY A 536 -2.74 16.44 -5.96
C GLY A 536 -3.13 14.98 -6.16
N ILE A 537 -3.18 14.58 -7.42
CA ILE A 537 -3.51 13.21 -7.87
C ILE A 537 -2.23 12.38 -7.87
N ASP A 538 -2.29 11.17 -7.29
CA ASP A 538 -1.23 10.18 -7.29
C ASP A 538 -1.16 9.39 -8.61
N GLU A 539 -0.12 8.57 -8.75
CA GLU A 539 0.14 7.79 -9.97
C GLU A 539 -0.94 6.72 -10.24
N HIS A 540 -1.79 6.40 -9.26
CA HIS A 540 -2.93 5.49 -9.40
C HIS A 540 -4.25 6.22 -9.73
N GLY A 541 -4.20 7.54 -9.98
CA GLY A 541 -5.38 8.34 -10.30
C GLY A 541 -6.25 8.72 -9.08
N HIS A 542 -5.74 8.60 -7.86
CA HIS A 542 -6.45 8.98 -6.65
C HIS A 542 -5.94 10.32 -6.07
N LEU A 543 -6.80 11.14 -5.49
CA LEU A 543 -6.34 12.30 -4.73
C LEU A 543 -5.79 11.89 -3.37
N THR A 544 -4.71 12.53 -2.92
CA THR A 544 -4.08 12.26 -1.62
C THR A 544 -4.38 13.34 -0.59
N ILE A 545 -4.67 12.94 0.66
CA ILE A 545 -4.92 13.84 1.79
C ILE A 545 -4.22 13.38 3.09
N ASN A 546 -3.58 14.31 3.79
CA ASN A 546 -3.10 14.13 5.16
C ASN A 546 -3.91 15.04 6.11
N THR A 547 -4.48 14.48 7.17
CA THR A 547 -5.35 15.20 8.13
C THR A 547 -4.80 15.14 9.56
N GLU A 548 -4.68 16.29 10.22
CA GLU A 548 -4.29 16.42 11.62
C GLU A 548 -5.39 17.12 12.44
N LEU A 549 -5.79 16.52 13.56
CA LEU A 549 -6.86 16.98 14.45
C LEU A 549 -6.32 17.25 15.86
N GLU A 550 -6.28 18.50 16.31
CA GLU A 550 -5.67 18.88 17.59
C GLU A 550 -6.60 19.78 18.42
N GLY A 551 -6.97 19.37 19.64
CA GLY A 551 -7.71 20.21 20.59
C GLY A 551 -8.88 19.53 21.28
N HIS A 552 -9.92 20.29 21.61
CA HIS A 552 -11.03 19.87 22.48
C HIS A 552 -12.35 19.75 21.72
N VAL A 553 -13.13 18.71 22.04
CA VAL A 553 -14.50 18.47 21.54
C VAL A 553 -15.47 18.24 22.72
N PRO A 554 -16.75 18.62 22.60
CA PRO A 554 -17.75 18.32 23.63
C PRO A 554 -18.02 16.81 23.68
N HIS A 555 -18.23 16.28 24.87
CA HIS A 555 -18.62 14.88 25.07
C HIS A 555 -20.08 14.65 24.61
N ILE A 556 -20.26 13.82 23.58
CA ILE A 556 -21.58 13.33 23.15
C ILE A 556 -21.80 11.91 23.70
N PRO A 557 -22.94 11.62 24.38
CA PRO A 557 -23.18 10.29 24.97
C PRO A 557 -23.23 9.16 23.94
N PHE A 558 -22.72 7.99 24.32
CA PHE A 558 -22.78 6.76 23.51
C PHE A 558 -24.21 6.43 23.07
N GLY A 559 -24.37 5.98 21.83
CA GLY A 559 -25.68 5.70 21.23
C GLY A 559 -26.49 6.93 20.79
N SER A 560 -26.00 8.16 21.01
CA SER A 560 -26.66 9.37 20.50
C SER A 560 -26.48 9.49 18.99
N SER A 561 -27.49 10.03 18.31
CA SER A 561 -27.41 10.43 16.89
C SER A 561 -27.28 11.95 16.75
N VAL A 562 -26.68 12.40 15.65
CA VAL A 562 -26.47 13.83 15.37
C VAL A 562 -27.09 14.17 14.02
N HIS A 563 -27.90 15.23 13.98
CA HIS A 563 -28.43 15.81 12.75
C HIS A 563 -27.86 17.20 12.51
N ILE A 564 -27.62 17.53 11.24
CA ILE A 564 -27.09 18.82 10.79
C ILE A 564 -27.97 19.24 9.61
N GLU A 565 -28.64 20.38 9.73
CA GLU A 565 -29.52 20.92 8.69
C GLU A 565 -28.72 21.36 7.45
N PRO A 566 -29.33 21.37 6.24
CA PRO A 566 -28.73 21.96 5.05
C PRO A 566 -28.32 23.42 5.27
N TYR A 567 -27.14 23.81 4.78
CA TYR A 567 -26.58 25.15 5.03
C TYR A 567 -25.91 25.74 3.79
N THR A 568 -25.72 27.05 3.81
CA THR A 568 -24.93 27.79 2.81
C THR A 568 -23.68 28.40 3.45
N GLU A 569 -22.65 28.62 2.63
CA GLU A 569 -21.35 29.11 3.07
C GLU A 569 -20.73 30.02 2.01
N LEU A 570 -20.25 31.19 2.43
CA LEU A 570 -19.56 32.15 1.56
C LEU A 570 -18.05 31.91 1.59
N TYR A 571 -17.49 31.59 0.42
CA TYR A 571 -16.05 31.47 0.21
C TYR A 571 -15.56 32.77 -0.41
N HIS A 572 -14.67 33.48 0.27
CA HIS A 572 -14.04 34.71 -0.22
C HIS A 572 -12.70 34.39 -0.87
N TYR A 573 -12.55 34.77 -2.14
CA TYR A 573 -11.42 34.41 -2.99
C TYR A 573 -10.42 35.57 -3.07
N SER A 574 -9.15 35.28 -2.85
CA SER A 574 -8.02 36.20 -3.01
C SER A 574 -6.81 35.44 -3.55
N ARG A 575 -5.74 36.15 -3.94
CA ARG A 575 -4.61 35.54 -4.66
C ARG A 575 -3.90 34.46 -3.83
N GLY A 576 -3.96 33.22 -4.29
CA GLY A 576 -3.45 32.03 -3.60
C GLY A 576 -4.08 31.73 -2.22
N VAL A 577 -5.11 32.47 -1.78
CA VAL A 577 -5.73 32.32 -0.46
C VAL A 577 -7.24 32.46 -0.53
N ILE A 578 -7.96 31.48 0.00
CA ILE A 578 -9.42 31.49 0.15
C ILE A 578 -9.76 31.45 1.64
N THR A 579 -10.76 32.23 2.05
CA THR A 579 -11.20 32.28 3.45
C THR A 579 -12.72 32.12 3.56
N SER A 580 -13.16 31.49 4.65
CA SER A 580 -14.57 31.35 5.00
C SER A 580 -14.73 31.37 6.53
N SER A 581 -15.86 31.88 7.00
CA SER A 581 -16.28 31.79 8.39
C SER A 581 -17.79 31.65 8.48
N SER A 582 -18.28 30.70 9.26
CA SER A 582 -19.69 30.38 9.36
C SER A 582 -20.03 29.94 10.80
N THR A 583 -21.30 30.10 11.18
CA THR A 583 -21.85 29.54 12.42
C THR A 583 -22.85 28.47 12.00
N ARG A 584 -22.80 27.29 12.63
CA ARG A 584 -23.64 26.14 12.28
C ARG A 584 -24.26 25.55 13.54
N GLU A 585 -25.47 25.04 13.41
CA GLU A 585 -26.20 24.34 14.47
C GLU A 585 -26.28 22.85 14.16
N TYR A 586 -26.28 22.03 15.22
CA TYR A 586 -26.42 20.59 15.14
C TYR A 586 -27.30 20.10 16.29
N THR A 587 -28.20 19.17 15.98
CA THR A 587 -29.13 18.59 16.94
C THR A 587 -28.59 17.23 17.39
N VAL A 588 -28.26 17.10 18.66
CA VAL A 588 -27.96 15.80 19.28
C VAL A 588 -29.27 15.21 19.79
N MET A 589 -29.55 13.97 19.40
CA MET A 589 -30.67 13.17 19.88
C MET A 589 -30.10 12.04 20.74
N GLU A 590 -30.27 12.16 22.05
CA GLU A 590 -29.86 11.14 23.03
C GLU A 590 -30.81 9.93 22.98
N PRO A 591 -30.32 8.70 23.24
CA PRO A 591 -31.14 7.49 23.18
C PRO A 591 -32.28 7.51 24.22
N GLU A 592 -33.41 6.85 23.90
CA GLU A 592 -34.64 6.94 24.70
C GLU A 592 -34.46 6.47 26.16
N GLN A 593 -34.81 7.36 27.09
CA GLN A 593 -35.13 7.05 28.48
C GLN A 593 -36.51 7.63 28.79
N ASP A 594 -37.33 6.87 29.53
CA ASP A 594 -38.69 7.25 29.97
C ASP A 594 -39.65 7.79 28.87
N GLY A 595 -39.51 7.31 27.63
CA GLY A 595 -40.51 7.48 26.57
C GLY A 595 -40.50 8.82 25.83
N ALA A 596 -39.42 9.60 25.95
CA ALA A 596 -39.15 10.75 25.09
C ALA A 596 -37.63 10.94 24.90
N ALA A 597 -37.12 10.78 23.68
CA ALA A 597 -35.74 11.11 23.35
C ALA A 597 -35.51 12.64 23.50
N PRO A 598 -34.62 13.11 24.40
CA PRO A 598 -34.37 14.53 24.57
C PRO A 598 -33.43 15.03 23.47
N SER A 599 -33.96 15.81 22.53
CA SER A 599 -33.15 16.52 21.54
C SER A 599 -32.59 17.82 22.10
N LYS A 600 -31.31 18.10 21.81
CA LYS A 600 -30.60 19.32 22.24
C LYS A 600 -29.90 19.93 21.04
N ILE A 601 -30.22 21.18 20.74
CA ILE A 601 -29.54 21.97 19.70
C ILE A 601 -28.29 22.58 20.31
N TYR A 602 -27.17 22.40 19.62
CA TYR A 602 -25.88 22.99 19.95
C TYR A 602 -25.36 23.78 18.76
N THR A 603 -24.54 24.81 19.02
CA THR A 603 -23.97 25.67 17.98
C THR A 603 -22.45 25.55 18.00
N TYR A 604 -21.81 25.53 16.82
CA TYR A 604 -20.39 25.79 16.69
C TYR A 604 -20.11 26.94 15.71
N GLN A 605 -19.15 27.78 16.08
CA GLN A 605 -18.54 28.75 15.18
C GLN A 605 -17.31 28.12 14.58
N TRP A 606 -17.05 28.37 13.30
CA TRP A 606 -15.83 27.90 12.67
C TRP A 606 -15.33 28.85 11.58
N ARG A 607 -14.03 28.75 11.31
CA ARG A 607 -13.30 29.57 10.35
C ARG A 607 -12.29 28.71 9.63
N GLN A 608 -12.11 28.92 8.34
CA GLN A 608 -11.08 28.25 7.54
C GLN A 608 -10.30 29.21 6.66
N THR A 609 -9.02 28.89 6.48
CA THR A 609 -8.12 29.44 5.48
C THR A 609 -7.62 28.28 4.61
N ILE A 610 -7.68 28.47 3.30
CA ILE A 610 -7.18 27.53 2.28
C ILE A 610 -6.08 28.28 1.50
N THR A 611 -4.90 27.68 1.39
CA THR A 611 -3.69 28.24 0.77
C THR A 611 -3.23 27.33 -0.37
N PHE A 612 -3.11 27.88 -1.57
CA PHE A 612 -2.87 27.15 -2.82
C PHE A 612 -1.99 27.99 -3.77
N GLN A 613 -1.43 27.37 -4.81
CA GLN A 613 -0.65 28.07 -5.83
C GLN A 613 -1.51 28.39 -7.06
N GLU A 614 -1.53 29.65 -7.46
CA GLU A 614 -2.20 30.12 -8.69
C GLU A 614 -1.18 30.48 -9.79
N CYS A 615 -1.58 30.43 -11.06
CA CYS A 615 -0.67 30.84 -12.13
C CYS A 615 -0.58 32.37 -12.23
N ALA A 616 0.48 32.94 -11.65
CA ALA A 616 0.71 34.39 -11.57
C ALA A 616 0.92 35.12 -12.92
N HIS A 617 0.89 34.41 -14.05
CA HIS A 617 1.20 34.93 -15.38
C HIS A 617 -0.03 35.21 -16.25
N ASP A 618 -1.18 34.59 -15.97
CA ASP A 618 -2.41 34.79 -16.74
C ASP A 618 -3.21 35.99 -16.24
N THR A 619 -3.02 37.14 -16.90
CA THR A 619 -3.82 38.36 -16.69
C THR A 619 -5.03 38.45 -17.63
N SER A 620 -5.44 37.34 -18.26
CA SER A 620 -6.44 37.30 -19.33
C SER A 620 -7.69 36.47 -19.01
N GLN A 621 -7.64 35.57 -18.02
CA GLN A 621 -8.83 34.93 -17.49
C GLN A 621 -9.83 35.96 -16.93
N PRO A 622 -11.16 35.74 -17.10
CA PRO A 622 -12.17 36.48 -16.35
C PRO A 622 -11.89 36.37 -14.86
N ALA A 623 -11.89 37.49 -14.14
CA ALA A 623 -11.68 37.48 -12.70
C ALA A 623 -12.77 36.63 -12.04
N LEU A 624 -12.36 35.54 -11.37
CA LEU A 624 -13.24 34.72 -10.55
C LEU A 624 -14.00 35.63 -9.57
N PRO A 625 -15.29 35.40 -9.31
CA PRO A 625 -16.04 36.21 -8.37
C PRO A 625 -15.34 36.23 -7.01
N ASN A 626 -15.04 37.43 -6.48
CA ASN A 626 -14.38 37.64 -5.18
C ASN A 626 -15.10 36.90 -4.03
N THR A 627 -16.36 36.49 -4.23
CA THR A 627 -17.11 35.63 -3.31
C THR A 627 -18.00 34.69 -4.11
N GLN A 628 -17.96 33.40 -3.77
CA GLN A 628 -18.84 32.36 -4.32
C GLN A 628 -19.61 31.70 -3.16
N GLN A 629 -20.84 31.24 -3.41
CA GLN A 629 -21.65 30.55 -2.40
C GLN A 629 -21.58 29.04 -2.62
N LEU A 630 -21.04 28.31 -1.65
CA LEU A 630 -21.24 26.87 -1.52
C LEU A 630 -22.62 26.65 -0.86
N SER A 631 -23.43 25.76 -1.44
CA SER A 631 -24.69 25.28 -0.86
C SER A 631 -24.54 23.79 -0.60
N VAL A 632 -24.80 23.38 0.64
CA VAL A 632 -24.69 21.98 1.07
C VAL A 632 -26.11 21.48 1.32
N ASP A 633 -26.67 20.87 0.28
CA ASP A 633 -28.09 20.55 0.15
C ASP A 633 -28.50 19.34 1.01
N SER A 634 -27.54 18.51 1.44
CA SER A 634 -27.76 17.47 2.44
C SER A 634 -26.49 17.10 3.20
N VAL A 635 -26.66 16.72 4.48
CA VAL A 635 -25.61 16.28 5.40
C VAL A 635 -26.08 15.02 6.12
N PHE A 636 -25.28 13.96 6.09
CA PHE A 636 -25.51 12.74 6.85
C PHE A 636 -24.23 12.36 7.60
N VAL A 637 -24.35 12.07 8.90
CA VAL A 637 -23.23 11.70 9.78
C VAL A 637 -23.59 10.44 10.56
N LEU A 638 -22.68 9.47 10.62
CA LEU A 638 -22.92 8.18 11.28
C LEU A 638 -21.60 7.64 11.84
N TYR A 639 -21.64 7.08 13.05
CA TYR A 639 -20.53 6.33 13.64
C TYR A 639 -21.00 4.91 13.88
N ASN A 640 -20.37 3.92 13.24
CA ASN A 640 -20.62 2.52 13.55
C ASN A 640 -19.64 2.05 14.63
N GLN A 641 -20.19 1.67 15.78
CA GLN A 641 -19.45 1.14 16.93
C GLN A 641 -18.80 -0.23 16.64
N GLU A 642 -19.45 -1.08 15.85
CA GLU A 642 -18.98 -2.44 15.55
C GLU A 642 -17.74 -2.41 14.63
N GLU A 643 -17.83 -1.66 13.52
CA GLU A 643 -16.73 -1.47 12.57
C GLU A 643 -15.69 -0.44 13.05
N LYS A 644 -16.03 0.40 14.04
CA LYS A 644 -15.28 1.61 14.45
C LYS A 644 -15.04 2.61 13.31
N ILE A 645 -16.02 2.73 12.41
CA ILE A 645 -15.97 3.62 11.24
C ILE A 645 -16.86 4.85 11.46
N LEU A 646 -16.27 6.02 11.31
CA LEU A 646 -16.98 7.30 11.23
C LEU A 646 -17.24 7.65 9.75
N ARG A 647 -18.49 7.93 9.39
CA ARG A 647 -18.94 8.22 8.02
C ARG A 647 -19.57 9.62 7.95
N TYR A 648 -19.13 10.41 6.99
CA TYR A 648 -19.75 11.67 6.56
C TYR A 648 -20.23 11.52 5.11
N ALA A 649 -21.42 11.99 4.79
CA ALA A 649 -21.89 12.11 3.41
C ALA A 649 -22.51 13.50 3.18
N LEU A 650 -22.16 14.13 2.06
CA LEU A 650 -22.48 15.52 1.75
C LEU A 650 -22.88 15.66 0.28
N SER A 651 -23.89 16.47 -0.02
CA SER A 651 -24.25 16.88 -1.40
C SER A 651 -24.02 18.38 -1.55
N ASN A 652 -23.23 18.79 -2.54
CA ASN A 652 -22.63 20.14 -2.60
C ASN A 652 -22.76 20.77 -3.99
N SER A 653 -23.18 22.03 -4.04
CA SER A 653 -23.23 22.84 -5.26
C SER A 653 -22.60 24.23 -5.03
N ILE A 654 -21.94 24.80 -6.03
CA ILE A 654 -21.31 26.14 -5.94
C ILE A 654 -21.88 27.08 -7.01
N GLY A 655 -22.11 28.34 -6.64
CA GLY A 655 -22.78 29.29 -7.52
C GLY A 655 -22.87 30.72 -6.97
N PRO A 656 -23.74 31.56 -7.56
CA PRO A 656 -23.94 32.94 -7.11
C PRO A 656 -24.57 32.99 -5.71
N VAL A 657 -24.26 34.07 -4.99
CA VAL A 657 -24.95 34.39 -3.73
C VAL A 657 -26.44 34.59 -4.04
N ARG A 658 -27.31 33.74 -3.50
CA ARG A 658 -28.75 33.79 -3.80
C ARG A 658 -29.41 34.95 -3.05
N GLU A 659 -29.93 35.93 -3.80
CA GLU A 659 -30.75 37.01 -3.25
C GLU A 659 -31.99 36.43 -2.55
N GLY A 660 -31.99 36.43 -1.22
CA GLY A 660 -33.08 35.85 -0.41
C GLY A 660 -32.65 35.21 0.91
N SER A 661 -31.35 34.99 1.16
CA SER A 661 -30.89 34.58 2.49
C SER A 661 -31.07 35.71 3.53
N PRO A 662 -31.30 35.40 4.83
CA PRO A 662 -31.45 36.42 5.88
C PRO A 662 -30.23 37.35 6.05
N ASP A 663 -29.08 36.90 5.57
CA ASP A 663 -27.80 37.61 5.59
C ASP A 663 -27.64 38.73 4.54
N ALA A 664 -28.62 38.94 3.64
CA ALA A 664 -28.53 39.93 2.55
C ALA A 664 -28.47 41.43 2.98
N LEU A 665 -28.22 41.71 4.26
CA LEU A 665 -27.92 43.02 4.85
C LEU A 665 -26.44 43.16 5.26
N GLN A 666 -25.58 42.30 4.70
CA GLN A 666 -24.21 42.06 5.17
C GLN A 666 -23.17 43.15 4.86
N ASN A 667 -22.13 43.09 5.69
CA ASN A 667 -20.96 43.96 5.76
C ASN A 667 -20.15 44.07 4.44
N PRO A 668 -19.54 45.24 4.12
CA PRO A 668 -18.61 45.42 2.99
C PRO A 668 -17.46 44.40 2.87
N CYS A 669 -17.02 43.74 3.96
CA CYS A 669 -16.10 42.59 3.83
C CYS A 669 -16.72 41.42 3.05
N TYR A 670 -17.97 41.05 3.33
CA TYR A 670 -18.60 39.85 2.77
C TYR A 670 -19.03 40.00 1.30
N ILE A 671 -19.31 41.24 0.88
CA ILE A 671 -19.63 41.63 -0.51
C ILE A 671 -18.38 42.07 -1.31
N GLY A 672 -17.17 41.96 -0.74
CA GLY A 672 -15.92 42.28 -1.44
C GLY A 672 -15.72 43.75 -1.81
N THR A 673 -16.51 44.67 -1.24
CA THR A 673 -16.51 46.12 -1.56
C THR A 673 -15.73 46.98 -0.55
N HIS A 674 -15.04 46.35 0.39
CA HIS A 674 -14.32 46.99 1.50
C HIS A 674 -13.14 47.90 1.09
N GLY A 675 -12.40 47.55 0.03
CA GLY A 675 -11.26 48.32 -0.47
C GLY A 675 -10.08 48.41 0.51
N CYS A 676 -9.70 47.28 1.12
CA CYS A 676 -8.46 47.16 1.89
C CYS A 676 -7.24 47.03 0.95
N ASP A 677 -6.02 47.14 1.49
CA ASP A 677 -4.78 46.79 0.78
C ASP A 677 -4.77 45.29 0.41
N THR A 678 -4.10 44.92 -0.69
CA THR A 678 -3.94 43.50 -1.09
C THR A 678 -3.16 42.66 -0.05
N ASN A 679 -2.42 43.31 0.83
CA ASN A 679 -1.66 42.72 1.94
C ASN A 679 -2.36 42.95 3.29
N ALA A 680 -3.68 43.18 3.30
CA ALA A 680 -4.49 43.38 4.50
C ALA A 680 -5.76 42.51 4.53
N ALA A 681 -6.06 41.94 5.69
CA ALA A 681 -7.30 41.21 5.93
C ALA A 681 -8.45 42.16 6.29
N CYS A 682 -9.63 41.93 5.72
CA CYS A 682 -10.86 42.62 6.13
C CYS A 682 -11.48 41.93 7.34
N ARG A 683 -11.62 42.65 8.45
CA ARG A 683 -12.35 42.20 9.65
C ARG A 683 -13.75 42.83 9.68
N PRO A 684 -14.83 42.05 9.53
CA PRO A 684 -16.18 42.55 9.68
C PRO A 684 -16.49 42.83 11.16
N GLY A 685 -17.18 43.94 11.41
CA GLY A 685 -17.81 44.31 12.67
C GLY A 685 -19.33 44.38 12.54
N PRO A 686 -20.04 44.92 13.54
CA PRO A 686 -21.50 44.92 13.57
C PRO A 686 -22.13 45.66 12.37
N GLY A 687 -23.06 45.00 11.68
CA GLY A 687 -23.73 45.54 10.50
C GLY A 687 -22.74 45.81 9.37
N VAL A 688 -22.59 47.09 9.00
CA VAL A 688 -21.76 47.55 7.86
C VAL A 688 -20.39 48.12 8.24
N GLN A 689 -19.99 48.08 9.52
CA GLN A 689 -18.66 48.56 9.95
C GLN A 689 -17.58 47.51 9.75
N PHE A 690 -16.45 47.86 9.13
CA PHE A 690 -15.30 46.97 8.99
C PHE A 690 -13.99 47.68 9.32
N THR A 691 -12.97 46.89 9.62
CA THR A 691 -11.58 47.35 9.75
C THR A 691 -10.68 46.53 8.84
N CYS A 692 -9.65 47.16 8.28
CA CYS A 692 -8.59 46.48 7.54
C CYS A 692 -7.37 46.34 8.46
N GLU A 693 -6.68 45.20 8.44
CA GLU A 693 -5.47 44.97 9.24
C GLU A 693 -4.37 44.34 8.37
N CYS A 694 -3.16 44.92 8.38
CA CYS A 694 -2.04 44.42 7.58
C CYS A 694 -1.59 43.02 8.04
N SER A 695 -1.26 42.16 7.07
CA SER A 695 -0.72 40.82 7.29
C SER A 695 0.65 40.83 7.96
N ILE A 696 1.00 39.73 8.62
CA ILE A 696 2.25 39.56 9.40
C ILE A 696 3.47 39.89 8.52
N GLY A 697 4.36 40.74 9.04
CA GLY A 697 5.53 41.27 8.31
C GLY A 697 5.31 42.65 7.69
N PHE A 698 4.05 43.08 7.54
CA PHE A 698 3.67 44.40 7.03
C PHE A 698 3.04 45.27 8.12
N ARG A 699 3.16 46.59 7.97
CA ARG A 699 2.64 47.60 8.90
C ARG A 699 2.11 48.80 8.12
N GLY A 700 1.00 49.37 8.61
CA GLY A 700 0.23 50.38 7.90
C GLY A 700 -1.14 50.54 8.53
N ASP A 701 -2.07 51.14 7.80
CA ASP A 701 -3.46 51.41 8.23
C ASP A 701 -4.47 50.37 7.70
N GLY A 702 -3.98 49.31 7.03
CA GLY A 702 -4.81 48.28 6.38
C GLY A 702 -5.38 48.71 5.01
N ARG A 703 -5.25 49.97 4.61
CA ARG A 703 -5.53 50.47 3.25
C ARG A 703 -4.24 50.76 2.46
N THR A 704 -3.12 50.86 3.14
CA THR A 704 -1.77 50.84 2.59
C THR A 704 -0.83 50.14 3.57
N CYS A 705 -0.22 49.02 3.16
CA CYS A 705 0.62 48.17 4.01
C CYS A 705 2.07 48.08 3.50
N SER A 706 3.05 48.33 4.37
CA SER A 706 4.49 48.37 4.02
C SER A 706 5.33 47.40 4.86
N ALA A 707 6.31 46.73 4.24
CA ALA A 707 7.13 45.71 4.90
C ALA A 707 8.06 46.29 5.98
N VAL A 708 8.16 45.63 7.13
CA VAL A 708 8.95 46.13 8.28
C VAL A 708 10.36 45.54 8.29
N VAL A 709 11.37 46.36 8.00
CA VAL A 709 12.79 46.01 8.18
C VAL A 709 13.23 46.43 9.59
N ASP A 710 12.98 45.56 10.57
CA ASP A 710 13.16 45.88 11.99
C ASP A 710 14.63 45.71 12.43
N GLN A 711 15.41 46.80 12.40
CA GLN A 711 16.78 46.80 12.95
C GLN A 711 16.74 46.80 14.49
N ARG A 712 17.17 45.68 15.10
CA ARG A 712 17.39 45.58 16.56
C ARG A 712 18.74 44.91 16.88
N PRO A 713 19.40 45.29 17.98
CA PRO A 713 20.64 44.63 18.41
C PRO A 713 20.37 43.17 18.80
N ILE A 714 21.18 42.27 18.27
CA ILE A 714 21.03 40.81 18.43
C ILE A 714 21.77 40.33 19.68
N ASN A 715 21.08 39.64 20.58
CA ASN A 715 21.72 38.89 21.66
C ASN A 715 22.15 37.51 21.13
N TYR A 716 23.42 37.40 20.76
CA TYR A 716 24.01 36.18 20.21
C TYR A 716 23.88 34.94 21.12
N CYS A 717 23.87 35.10 22.46
CA CYS A 717 23.62 34.00 23.39
C CYS A 717 22.19 33.45 23.34
N MET A 718 21.22 34.19 22.76
CA MET A 718 19.82 33.74 22.64
C MET A 718 19.41 33.39 21.21
N THR A 719 20.21 33.74 20.20
CA THR A 719 19.99 33.33 18.80
C THR A 719 20.86 32.15 18.35
N GLY A 720 21.68 31.59 19.25
CA GLY A 720 22.61 30.49 18.93
C GLY A 720 23.78 30.88 18.03
N LEU A 721 23.91 32.16 17.68
CA LEU A 721 24.94 32.70 16.78
C LEU A 721 26.21 33.08 17.56
N HIS A 722 26.72 32.15 18.37
CA HIS A 722 27.88 32.34 19.24
C HIS A 722 28.95 31.25 19.08
N ASP A 723 30.22 31.60 19.31
CA ASP A 723 31.38 30.70 19.15
C ASP A 723 31.88 30.08 20.47
N CYS A 724 31.03 30.02 21.49
CA CYS A 724 31.25 29.22 22.70
C CYS A 724 31.16 27.71 22.40
N ASP A 725 31.81 26.89 23.23
CA ASP A 725 31.67 25.42 23.15
C ASP A 725 30.22 24.99 23.45
N ILE A 726 29.89 23.73 23.13
CA ILE A 726 28.54 23.18 23.23
C ILE A 726 27.91 23.40 24.63
N PRO A 727 26.58 23.58 24.76
CA PRO A 727 25.93 23.91 26.04
C PRO A 727 26.11 22.89 27.17
N GLN A 728 26.59 21.67 26.85
CA GLN A 728 26.95 20.64 27.83
C GLN A 728 28.37 20.78 28.41
N ARG A 729 29.22 21.64 27.82
CA ARG A 729 30.62 21.90 28.24
C ARG A 729 30.93 23.36 28.55
N ALA A 730 30.18 24.32 27.98
CA ALA A 730 30.34 25.74 28.24
C ALA A 730 29.02 26.50 28.32
N GLN A 731 29.07 27.69 28.94
CA GLN A 731 27.96 28.64 29.03
C GLN A 731 28.32 29.98 28.35
N CYS A 732 27.35 30.55 27.63
CA CYS A 732 27.44 31.87 26.99
C CYS A 732 26.93 32.95 27.94
N LEU A 733 27.79 33.89 28.32
CA LEU A 733 27.47 35.03 29.19
C LEU A 733 27.39 36.31 28.34
N TYR A 734 26.19 36.84 28.17
CA TYR A 734 25.97 38.08 27.41
C TYR A 734 26.42 39.31 28.22
N THR A 735 27.29 40.14 27.63
CA THR A 735 27.92 41.28 28.30
C THR A 735 27.40 42.64 27.84
N GLY A 736 26.57 42.69 26.80
CA GLY A 736 25.77 43.86 26.41
C GLY A 736 25.96 44.31 24.96
N GLY A 737 24.93 45.00 24.43
CA GLY A 737 24.87 45.43 23.03
C GLY A 737 24.85 44.25 22.08
N SER A 738 26.02 43.88 21.59
CA SER A 738 26.28 42.77 20.66
C SER A 738 27.49 41.92 21.10
N SER A 739 27.91 42.02 22.38
CA SER A 739 29.05 41.29 22.93
C SER A 739 28.63 40.19 23.91
N TYR A 740 29.44 39.13 23.97
CA TYR A 740 29.29 37.98 24.88
C TYR A 740 30.67 37.44 25.27
N THR A 741 30.70 36.53 26.24
CA THR A 741 31.91 35.87 26.74
C THR A 741 31.57 34.44 27.13
N CYS A 742 32.46 33.50 26.82
CA CYS A 742 32.25 32.07 27.06
C CYS A 742 32.96 31.62 28.34
N SER A 743 32.47 30.59 29.01
CA SER A 743 33.18 29.96 30.14
C SER A 743 32.84 28.47 30.23
N CYS A 744 33.83 27.63 30.55
CA CYS A 744 33.61 26.19 30.71
C CYS A 744 32.77 25.90 31.96
N LEU A 745 31.99 24.83 31.90
CA LEU A 745 31.24 24.29 33.04
C LEU A 745 32.18 23.50 33.98
N PRO A 746 31.79 23.31 35.27
CA PRO A 746 32.53 22.44 36.18
C PRO A 746 32.71 21.02 35.59
N GLY A 747 33.86 20.39 35.85
CA GLY A 747 34.28 19.14 35.21
C GLY A 747 35.01 19.34 33.87
N PHE A 748 34.97 20.54 33.29
CA PHE A 748 35.70 20.88 32.06
C PHE A 748 36.72 22.01 32.29
N SER A 749 37.80 22.00 31.51
CA SER A 749 38.88 23.00 31.55
C SER A 749 39.19 23.53 30.16
N GLY A 750 39.42 24.84 30.03
CA GLY A 750 39.58 25.50 28.74
C GLY A 750 39.30 27.00 28.78
N ASP A 751 39.11 27.61 27.61
CA ASP A 751 38.87 29.04 27.41
C ASP A 751 37.37 29.41 27.25
N GLY A 752 36.47 28.44 27.39
CA GLY A 752 35.03 28.59 27.13
C GLY A 752 34.60 28.33 25.68
N ARG A 753 35.55 28.24 24.74
CA ARG A 753 35.31 27.96 23.31
C ARG A 753 35.80 26.57 22.90
N ALA A 754 36.85 26.08 23.57
CA ALA A 754 37.24 24.69 23.59
C ALA A 754 37.40 24.23 25.04
N CYS A 755 36.41 23.48 25.55
CA CYS A 755 36.38 22.98 26.92
C CYS A 755 36.64 21.46 26.93
N GLN A 756 37.80 21.07 27.45
CA GLN A 756 38.24 19.68 27.52
C GLN A 756 37.86 19.05 28.86
N ASP A 757 37.46 17.79 28.80
CA ASP A 757 37.09 16.96 29.96
C ASP A 757 38.27 16.79 30.93
N VAL A 758 38.00 16.85 32.23
CA VAL A 758 39.03 16.71 33.28
C VAL A 758 39.03 15.28 33.81
N ASP A 759 39.94 14.44 33.32
CA ASP A 759 40.08 13.05 33.76
C ASP A 759 40.48 12.95 35.24
N GLU A 760 39.48 12.81 36.11
CA GLU A 760 39.66 12.74 37.56
C GLU A 760 40.16 11.36 38.01
N CYS A 761 39.99 10.31 37.19
CA CYS A 761 40.47 8.97 37.48
C CYS A 761 41.99 8.88 37.53
N GLN A 762 42.70 9.71 36.76
CA GLN A 762 44.17 9.86 36.88
C GLN A 762 44.62 10.36 38.27
N SER A 763 43.72 10.92 39.09
CA SER A 763 44.01 11.39 40.46
C SER A 763 43.56 10.43 41.58
N SER A 764 43.20 9.18 41.23
CA SER A 764 42.91 8.08 42.18
C SER A 764 41.94 8.43 43.33
N ARG A 765 40.72 8.86 43.00
CA ARG A 765 39.71 9.33 43.97
C ARG A 765 38.67 8.30 44.43
N CYS A 766 38.57 7.15 43.76
CA CYS A 766 37.66 6.06 44.15
C CYS A 766 38.21 5.22 45.31
N HIS A 767 37.37 4.35 45.88
CA HIS A 767 37.79 3.35 46.85
C HIS A 767 38.88 2.42 46.26
N PRO A 768 39.87 1.93 47.04
CA PRO A 768 40.86 0.97 46.55
C PRO A 768 40.25 -0.30 45.95
N ASP A 769 39.06 -0.68 46.44
CA ASP A 769 38.27 -1.82 45.96
C ASP A 769 37.11 -1.43 45.03
N ALA A 770 37.26 -0.31 44.33
CA ALA A 770 36.43 0.09 43.20
C ALA A 770 37.25 0.23 41.91
N PHE A 771 36.56 0.27 40.78
CA PHE A 771 37.06 0.77 39.50
C PHE A 771 36.59 2.22 39.29
N CYS A 772 37.43 3.04 38.67
CA CYS A 772 37.12 4.41 38.30
C CYS A 772 36.80 4.47 36.81
N TYR A 773 35.67 5.09 36.45
CA TYR A 773 35.24 5.32 35.09
C TYR A 773 35.02 6.83 34.88
N ASN A 774 35.89 7.43 34.09
CA ASN A 774 35.77 8.84 33.72
C ASN A 774 34.59 9.05 32.76
N THR A 775 33.84 10.12 32.93
CA THR A 775 32.66 10.47 32.12
C THR A 775 32.70 11.95 31.74
N PRO A 776 32.11 12.40 30.62
CA PRO A 776 32.20 13.80 30.23
C PRO A 776 31.64 14.75 31.32
N GLY A 777 32.52 15.47 32.02
CA GLY A 777 32.22 16.43 33.08
C GLY A 777 32.18 15.88 34.52
N SER A 778 32.54 14.61 34.75
CA SER A 778 32.55 13.98 36.09
C SER A 778 33.24 12.61 36.07
N PHE A 779 33.45 11.97 37.21
CA PHE A 779 33.82 10.55 37.27
C PHE A 779 32.79 9.73 38.06
N THR A 780 32.77 8.43 37.80
CA THR A 780 31.96 7.46 38.54
C THR A 780 32.85 6.35 39.08
N CYS A 781 32.53 5.86 40.27
CA CYS A 781 33.22 4.75 40.92
C CYS A 781 32.26 3.56 41.02
N GLN A 782 32.74 2.34 40.81
CA GLN A 782 31.94 1.12 40.96
C GLN A 782 32.72 0.06 41.74
N CYS A 783 32.12 -0.54 42.76
CA CYS A 783 32.78 -1.55 43.60
C CYS A 783 33.15 -2.80 42.78
N LYS A 784 34.26 -3.44 43.16
CA LYS A 784 34.74 -4.68 42.53
C LYS A 784 33.81 -5.86 42.90
N PRO A 785 33.72 -6.91 42.05
CA PRO A 785 32.88 -8.07 42.32
C PRO A 785 33.11 -8.68 43.71
N GLY A 786 32.03 -8.91 44.46
CA GLY A 786 32.05 -9.35 45.85
C GLY A 786 31.96 -8.23 46.90
N TYR A 787 31.90 -6.96 46.48
CA TYR A 787 31.67 -5.81 47.36
C TYR A 787 30.51 -4.94 46.84
N HIS A 788 29.64 -4.50 47.75
CA HIS A 788 28.56 -3.55 47.48
C HIS A 788 28.88 -2.16 48.07
N GLY A 789 28.30 -1.10 47.50
CA GLY A 789 28.52 0.28 47.94
C GLY A 789 28.42 1.30 46.81
N ASP A 790 28.82 2.55 47.09
CA ASP A 790 28.73 3.69 46.17
C ASP A 790 30.02 3.91 45.33
N GLY A 791 30.99 2.99 45.43
CA GLY A 791 32.29 3.07 44.76
C GLY A 791 33.31 3.99 45.44
N PHE A 792 32.90 4.85 46.37
CA PHE A 792 33.77 5.61 47.27
C PHE A 792 33.97 4.89 48.61
N HIS A 793 32.97 4.11 49.03
CA HIS A 793 33.01 3.12 50.08
C HIS A 793 32.45 1.79 49.55
N CYS A 794 33.21 0.71 49.71
CA CYS A 794 32.82 -0.65 49.29
C CYS A 794 32.98 -1.63 50.44
N VAL A 795 31.97 -2.46 50.69
CA VAL A 795 31.92 -3.44 51.79
C VAL A 795 31.53 -4.83 51.27
N PRO A 796 32.09 -5.92 51.82
CA PRO A 796 31.78 -7.27 51.37
C PRO A 796 30.33 -7.66 51.70
N GLU A 797 29.74 -8.50 50.87
CA GLU A 797 28.32 -8.87 50.91
C GLU A 797 28.10 -10.22 51.63
N GLU A 798 27.12 -10.30 52.55
CA GLU A 798 26.67 -11.57 53.15
C GLU A 798 25.42 -12.06 52.41
N MET A 799 25.39 -13.35 52.04
CA MET A 799 24.33 -13.93 51.21
C MET A 799 22.98 -14.05 51.94
N GLU A 800 21.90 -13.54 51.33
CA GLU A 800 20.54 -13.89 51.73
C GLU A 800 20.21 -15.37 51.41
N LYS A 801 19.43 -16.01 52.28
CA LYS A 801 19.03 -17.42 52.14
C LYS A 801 17.91 -17.58 51.11
N THR A 802 17.98 -18.65 50.32
CA THR A 802 16.97 -18.93 49.29
C THR A 802 15.65 -19.46 49.84
N ARG A 803 14.59 -19.45 49.01
CA ARG A 803 13.25 -19.94 49.38
C ARG A 803 13.23 -21.39 49.90
N CYS A 804 13.89 -22.34 49.23
CA CYS A 804 13.94 -23.73 49.69
C CYS A 804 14.73 -23.85 51.01
N GLN A 805 15.84 -23.12 51.15
CA GLN A 805 16.61 -23.09 52.41
C GLN A 805 15.77 -22.56 53.56
N LEU A 806 15.04 -21.45 53.37
CA LEU A 806 14.13 -20.87 54.35
C LEU A 806 12.98 -21.81 54.73
N GLU A 807 12.35 -22.49 53.76
CA GLU A 807 11.26 -23.43 54.04
C GLU A 807 11.75 -24.69 54.77
N ARG A 808 12.89 -25.24 54.35
CA ARG A 808 13.59 -26.34 55.03
C ARG A 808 14.02 -25.96 56.45
N GLU A 809 14.55 -24.75 56.65
CA GLU A 809 14.95 -24.23 57.95
C GLU A 809 13.76 -23.89 58.84
N HIS A 810 12.61 -23.47 58.29
CA HIS A 810 11.37 -23.29 59.04
C HIS A 810 10.79 -24.63 59.52
N ILE A 811 10.75 -25.65 58.65
CA ILE A 811 10.24 -26.99 58.99
C ILE A 811 11.16 -27.71 59.97
N LEU A 812 12.50 -27.60 59.82
CA LEU A 812 13.46 -28.19 60.75
C LEU A 812 13.63 -27.36 62.03
N GLY A 813 13.54 -26.02 61.96
CA GLY A 813 13.66 -25.11 63.09
C GLY A 813 12.50 -25.21 64.09
N ALA A 814 11.32 -25.65 63.64
CA ALA A 814 10.22 -26.07 64.50
C ALA A 814 10.53 -27.33 65.33
N ALA A 815 11.65 -28.03 65.07
CA ALA A 815 12.10 -29.23 65.75
C ALA A 815 13.56 -29.10 66.23
N GLY A 816 13.76 -28.37 67.33
CA GLY A 816 15.06 -28.26 68.01
C GLY A 816 15.72 -29.62 68.27
N LEU A 817 17.07 -29.62 68.29
CA LEU A 817 18.01 -30.75 68.06
C LEU A 817 17.93 -32.00 69.00
N THR A 818 16.76 -32.57 69.28
CA THR A 818 16.59 -33.88 69.93
C THR A 818 15.25 -34.55 69.59
N HIS A 819 15.17 -35.40 68.56
CA HIS A 819 14.55 -36.75 68.57
C HIS A 819 14.38 -37.34 67.13
N PRO A 820 14.20 -38.67 66.98
CA PRO A 820 13.97 -39.29 65.69
C PRO A 820 12.64 -38.87 65.02
N GLN A 821 12.64 -38.91 63.69
CA GLN A 821 11.54 -38.63 62.75
C GLN A 821 10.11 -38.81 63.32
N ARG A 822 9.32 -37.73 63.31
CA ARG A 822 7.85 -37.84 63.32
C ARG A 822 7.39 -38.44 61.98
N PRO A 823 6.69 -39.58 61.94
CA PRO A 823 6.17 -40.11 60.68
C PRO A 823 5.12 -39.17 60.08
N GLY A 824 5.19 -38.92 58.77
CA GLY A 824 4.17 -38.16 58.03
C GLY A 824 4.45 -36.67 57.80
N LEU A 825 5.61 -36.13 58.19
CA LEU A 825 6.00 -34.76 57.83
C LEU A 825 6.96 -34.76 56.63
N PHE A 826 6.63 -33.99 55.59
CA PHE A 826 7.50 -33.73 54.44
C PHE A 826 8.53 -32.65 54.79
N VAL A 827 9.75 -32.81 54.29
CA VAL A 827 10.83 -31.81 54.38
C VAL A 827 11.43 -31.67 52.98
N PRO A 828 11.49 -30.47 52.38
CA PRO A 828 12.00 -30.31 51.03
C PRO A 828 13.53 -30.54 50.98
N GLU A 829 13.97 -31.27 49.96
CA GLU A 829 15.38 -31.43 49.61
C GLU A 829 15.81 -30.24 48.72
N CYS A 830 16.87 -29.55 49.13
CA CYS A 830 17.44 -28.41 48.40
C CYS A 830 18.87 -28.73 47.94
N ASP A 831 19.27 -28.18 46.79
CA ASP A 831 20.60 -28.33 46.20
C ASP A 831 21.67 -27.40 46.82
N GLU A 832 22.90 -27.46 46.30
CA GLU A 832 24.06 -26.68 46.76
C GLU A 832 23.92 -25.17 46.55
N HIS A 833 23.06 -24.73 45.62
CA HIS A 833 22.74 -23.32 45.36
C HIS A 833 21.50 -22.87 46.14
N GLY A 834 20.79 -23.80 46.79
CA GLY A 834 19.60 -23.54 47.57
C GLY A 834 18.28 -23.60 46.79
N HIS A 835 18.24 -24.13 45.57
CA HIS A 835 16.98 -24.37 44.86
C HIS A 835 16.39 -25.74 45.23
N TYR A 836 15.12 -25.98 44.92
CA TYR A 836 14.47 -27.27 45.16
C TYR A 836 15.06 -28.34 44.24
N VAL A 837 15.44 -29.50 44.78
CA VAL A 837 15.89 -30.63 43.97
C VAL A 837 14.73 -31.11 43.07
N PRO A 838 14.92 -31.30 41.74
CA PRO A 838 13.81 -31.60 40.81
C PRO A 838 13.03 -32.89 41.08
N THR A 839 13.59 -33.82 41.87
CA THR A 839 12.84 -34.94 42.46
C THR A 839 12.70 -34.71 43.96
N GLN A 840 11.48 -34.75 44.47
CA GLN A 840 11.21 -34.72 45.92
C GLN A 840 10.70 -36.08 46.38
N CYS A 841 11.14 -36.53 47.56
CA CYS A 841 10.81 -37.84 48.11
C CYS A 841 10.31 -37.75 49.56
N HIS A 842 9.15 -38.35 49.85
CA HIS A 842 8.56 -38.30 51.19
C HIS A 842 9.12 -39.42 52.08
N GLY A 843 10.09 -39.09 52.93
CA GLY A 843 10.90 -40.04 53.71
C GLY A 843 10.13 -41.12 54.48
N SER A 844 8.92 -40.85 54.98
CA SER A 844 8.10 -41.84 55.72
C SER A 844 7.08 -42.62 54.89
N THR A 845 6.87 -42.30 53.61
CA THR A 845 5.94 -43.05 52.72
C THR A 845 6.66 -43.68 51.52
N GLY A 846 7.90 -43.25 51.25
CA GLY A 846 8.73 -43.76 50.14
C GLY A 846 8.27 -43.34 48.75
N GLN A 847 7.20 -42.53 48.65
CA GLN A 847 6.70 -41.97 47.40
C GLN A 847 7.57 -40.77 46.98
N CYS A 848 7.83 -40.63 45.68
CA CYS A 848 8.57 -39.50 45.13
C CYS A 848 7.79 -38.87 43.98
N TRP A 849 8.00 -37.59 43.69
CA TRP A 849 7.37 -36.84 42.60
C TRP A 849 8.35 -35.82 42.01
N CYS A 850 8.05 -35.28 40.83
CA CYS A 850 8.81 -34.16 40.27
C CYS A 850 8.22 -32.83 40.76
N VAL A 851 9.06 -31.80 40.90
CA VAL A 851 8.64 -30.45 41.28
C VAL A 851 9.06 -29.38 40.29
N ASP A 852 8.34 -28.26 40.27
CA ASP A 852 8.73 -27.04 39.58
C ASP A 852 9.80 -26.22 40.34
N ARG A 853 10.24 -25.11 39.75
CA ARG A 853 11.27 -24.21 40.31
C ARG A 853 10.86 -23.58 41.66
N ASP A 854 9.57 -23.55 41.95
CA ASP A 854 8.96 -22.99 43.15
C ASP A 854 8.50 -24.07 44.16
N GLY A 855 8.91 -25.33 43.94
CA GLY A 855 8.73 -26.47 44.85
C GLY A 855 7.40 -27.20 44.73
N ARG A 856 6.55 -26.86 43.75
CA ARG A 856 5.21 -27.43 43.60
C ARG A 856 5.24 -28.77 42.87
N GLU A 857 4.41 -29.71 43.32
CA GLU A 857 4.27 -31.03 42.69
C GLU A 857 3.66 -30.93 41.28
N LEU A 858 4.32 -31.55 40.30
CA LEU A 858 3.78 -31.73 38.96
C LEU A 858 2.79 -32.89 38.96
N GLU A 859 1.53 -32.62 38.63
CA GLU A 859 0.44 -33.60 38.72
C GLU A 859 0.73 -34.87 37.91
N GLY A 860 0.32 -36.02 38.45
CA GLY A 860 0.56 -37.33 37.84
C GLY A 860 1.98 -37.89 38.00
N THR A 861 2.97 -37.11 38.48
CA THR A 861 4.36 -37.58 38.61
C THR A 861 4.65 -38.41 39.88
N ARG A 862 3.72 -38.47 40.85
CA ARG A 862 3.90 -39.20 42.11
C ARG A 862 3.92 -40.72 41.92
N THR A 863 5.05 -41.34 42.28
CA THR A 863 5.30 -42.78 42.16
C THR A 863 4.82 -43.59 43.37
N ARG A 864 4.76 -44.91 43.17
CA ARG A 864 4.57 -45.88 44.26
C ARG A 864 5.83 -45.97 45.14
N PRO A 865 5.69 -46.36 46.43
CA PRO A 865 6.81 -46.42 47.36
C PRO A 865 8.03 -47.19 46.83
N GLY A 866 9.20 -46.56 46.88
CA GLY A 866 10.48 -47.16 46.48
C GLY A 866 10.85 -47.02 45.00
N MET A 867 9.97 -46.49 44.14
CA MET A 867 10.33 -46.11 42.76
C MET A 867 10.58 -44.60 42.69
N ARG A 868 11.67 -44.16 42.04
CA ARG A 868 11.89 -42.74 41.73
C ARG A 868 11.33 -42.42 40.34
N PRO A 869 10.58 -41.31 40.15
CA PRO A 869 10.19 -40.85 38.83
C PRO A 869 11.43 -40.38 38.04
N PRO A 870 11.41 -40.46 36.69
CA PRO A 870 12.52 -40.02 35.85
C PRO A 870 12.51 -38.49 35.65
N CYS A 871 12.55 -37.72 36.74
CA CYS A 871 12.77 -36.27 36.67
C CYS A 871 14.21 -36.01 36.21
N LEU A 872 14.41 -35.07 35.28
CA LEU A 872 15.75 -34.63 34.90
C LEU A 872 16.41 -33.94 36.09
N SER A 873 17.65 -34.32 36.43
CA SER A 873 18.28 -33.99 37.71
C SER A 873 18.74 -32.54 37.87
N THR A 874 18.37 -31.63 36.96
CA THR A 874 18.82 -30.22 36.94
C THR A 874 17.76 -29.19 36.55
N VAL A 875 16.66 -29.55 35.86
CA VAL A 875 15.60 -28.60 35.47
C VAL A 875 14.23 -29.29 35.40
N ALA A 876 13.17 -28.59 35.82
CA ALA A 876 11.78 -29.02 35.65
C ALA A 876 11.31 -28.92 34.17
N PRO A 877 10.41 -29.79 33.70
CA PRO A 877 9.93 -29.76 32.31
C PRO A 877 9.05 -28.53 32.01
N PRO A 878 9.17 -27.91 30.83
CA PRO A 878 8.29 -26.83 30.40
C PRO A 878 6.90 -27.33 29.96
N ILE A 879 5.92 -26.42 29.98
CA ILE A 879 4.60 -26.62 29.37
C ILE A 879 4.76 -26.76 27.85
N HIS A 880 3.91 -27.58 27.21
CA HIS A 880 3.92 -27.79 25.77
C HIS A 880 3.52 -26.53 24.96
N HIS A 881 4.51 -25.70 24.66
CA HIS A 881 4.68 -25.29 23.27
C HIS A 881 5.51 -26.36 22.53
N GLY A 882 5.45 -26.37 21.20
CA GLY A 882 6.37 -27.19 20.39
C GLY A 882 7.83 -26.79 20.63
N PRO A 883 8.81 -27.61 20.19
CA PRO A 883 10.22 -27.29 20.40
C PRO A 883 10.54 -25.92 19.80
N SER A 884 10.84 -24.96 20.66
CA SER A 884 11.43 -23.67 20.28
C SER A 884 12.82 -23.96 19.72
N VAL A 885 12.88 -24.17 18.39
CA VAL A 885 14.14 -24.36 17.69
C VAL A 885 15.01 -23.14 18.00
N PRO A 886 16.24 -23.32 18.52
CA PRO A 886 17.04 -22.19 18.97
C PRO A 886 17.17 -21.13 17.88
N THR A 887 16.82 -19.89 18.22
CA THR A 887 17.00 -18.73 17.34
C THR A 887 18.47 -18.38 17.10
N ALA A 888 19.41 -19.17 17.64
CA ALA A 888 20.84 -19.03 17.44
C ALA A 888 21.28 -19.65 16.11
N VAL A 889 22.18 -18.96 15.39
CA VAL A 889 22.70 -19.45 14.11
C VAL A 889 23.56 -20.70 14.30
N ILE A 890 23.36 -21.72 13.46
CA ILE A 890 24.18 -22.93 13.45
C ILE A 890 25.51 -22.63 12.72
N PRO A 891 26.69 -22.80 13.37
CA PRO A 891 27.97 -22.48 12.76
C PRO A 891 28.23 -23.27 11.45
N LEU A 892 28.73 -22.59 10.42
CA LEU A 892 28.95 -23.22 9.11
C LEU A 892 30.34 -23.85 8.94
N PRO A 893 30.43 -25.00 8.23
CA PRO A 893 31.72 -25.54 7.79
C PRO A 893 32.32 -24.67 6.67
N PRO A 894 33.66 -24.59 6.57
CA PRO A 894 34.33 -23.79 5.55
C PRO A 894 34.01 -24.31 4.13
N GLY A 895 33.48 -23.43 3.30
CA GLY A 895 33.04 -23.71 1.93
C GLY A 895 32.26 -22.52 1.37
N THR A 896 31.85 -22.60 0.11
CA THR A 896 30.85 -21.67 -0.45
C THR A 896 29.47 -22.32 -0.32
N HIS A 897 28.46 -21.56 0.10
CA HIS A 897 27.09 -22.04 0.27
C HIS A 897 26.10 -21.09 -0.41
N LEU A 898 24.99 -21.60 -0.93
CA LEU A 898 23.82 -20.78 -1.21
C LEU A 898 23.02 -20.61 0.09
N LEU A 899 22.57 -19.39 0.37
CA LEU A 899 21.62 -19.07 1.43
C LEU A 899 20.31 -18.62 0.78
N PHE A 900 19.18 -19.17 1.20
CA PHE A 900 17.86 -18.76 0.71
C PHE A 900 16.84 -18.63 1.84
N ALA A 901 15.94 -17.67 1.70
CA ALA A 901 14.91 -17.36 2.68
C ALA A 901 13.60 -18.11 2.39
N GLN A 902 12.91 -18.48 3.47
CA GLN A 902 11.56 -19.04 3.49
C GLN A 902 10.77 -18.42 4.64
N THR A 903 9.45 -18.58 4.60
CA THR A 903 8.59 -18.27 5.75
C THR A 903 9.10 -18.97 7.02
N GLY A 904 9.45 -18.18 8.04
CA GLY A 904 9.91 -18.68 9.34
C GLY A 904 11.36 -19.18 9.45
N LYS A 905 12.18 -19.18 8.38
CA LYS A 905 13.58 -19.66 8.41
C LYS A 905 14.48 -19.24 7.25
N ILE A 906 15.79 -19.22 7.50
CA ILE A 906 16.84 -19.18 6.46
C ILE A 906 17.47 -20.57 6.36
N GLU A 907 17.64 -21.10 5.15
CA GLU A 907 18.31 -22.38 4.90
C GLU A 907 19.60 -22.19 4.08
N ARG A 908 20.51 -23.16 4.20
CA ARG A 908 21.82 -23.17 3.54
C ARG A 908 22.06 -24.48 2.80
N LEU A 909 22.62 -24.37 1.60
CA LEU A 909 22.87 -25.46 0.65
C LEU A 909 24.33 -25.36 0.16
N PRO A 910 25.22 -26.31 0.50
CA PRO A 910 26.63 -26.23 0.09
C PRO A 910 26.81 -26.34 -1.42
N LEU A 911 27.81 -25.64 -1.96
CA LEU A 911 28.25 -25.76 -3.35
C LEU A 911 29.61 -26.46 -3.42
N GLU A 912 29.70 -27.54 -4.20
CA GLU A 912 30.97 -28.17 -4.58
C GLU A 912 31.27 -27.85 -6.04
N GLY A 913 32.20 -26.91 -6.27
CA GLY A 913 32.35 -26.28 -7.57
C GLY A 913 31.09 -25.50 -7.93
N SER A 914 30.34 -25.98 -8.93
CA SER A 914 29.02 -25.45 -9.31
C SER A 914 27.84 -26.30 -8.81
N THR A 915 28.10 -27.47 -8.23
CA THR A 915 27.06 -28.48 -7.97
C THR A 915 26.42 -28.27 -6.60
N MET A 916 25.09 -28.31 -6.53
CA MET A 916 24.34 -28.18 -5.28
C MET A 916 24.37 -29.49 -4.48
N GLN A 917 24.97 -29.49 -3.29
CA GLN A 917 25.02 -30.69 -2.43
C GLN A 917 23.70 -30.86 -1.65
N LYS A 918 22.67 -31.32 -2.38
CA LYS A 918 21.25 -31.42 -1.94
C LYS A 918 21.06 -32.17 -0.62
N THR A 919 21.85 -33.21 -0.36
CA THR A 919 21.79 -34.02 0.86
C THR A 919 22.40 -33.35 2.09
N GLU A 920 23.08 -32.21 1.93
CA GLU A 920 23.67 -31.43 3.02
C GLU A 920 22.92 -30.12 3.32
N ALA A 921 21.78 -29.90 2.67
CA ALA A 921 20.90 -28.77 2.94
C ALA A 921 20.41 -28.77 4.40
N LYS A 922 20.56 -27.65 5.11
CA LYS A 922 20.17 -27.50 6.53
C LYS A 922 19.61 -26.10 6.81
N THR A 923 18.78 -25.98 7.83
CA THR A 923 18.41 -24.67 8.39
C THR A 923 19.65 -23.97 8.97
N LEU A 924 19.82 -22.68 8.68
CA LEU A 924 20.87 -21.82 9.24
C LEU A 924 20.34 -21.07 10.48
N LEU A 925 19.14 -20.50 10.34
CA LEU A 925 18.43 -19.70 11.35
C LEU A 925 16.94 -20.08 11.31
N HIS A 926 16.34 -20.28 12.48
CA HIS A 926 14.90 -20.46 12.63
C HIS A 926 14.31 -19.23 13.32
N ALA A 927 13.27 -18.63 12.75
CA ALA A 927 12.63 -17.42 13.25
C ALA A 927 11.12 -17.49 12.90
N PRO A 928 10.34 -18.34 13.59
CA PRO A 928 9.04 -18.83 13.10
C PRO A 928 8.02 -17.72 12.82
N ASP A 929 8.08 -16.63 13.59
CA ASP A 929 7.12 -15.52 13.57
C ASP A 929 7.50 -14.40 12.57
N LYS A 930 8.46 -14.64 11.66
CA LYS A 930 9.03 -13.65 10.73
C LYS A 930 8.96 -14.09 9.26
N VAL A 931 8.62 -13.16 8.38
CA VAL A 931 8.62 -13.36 6.92
C VAL A 931 9.85 -12.68 6.34
N ILE A 932 10.91 -13.47 6.18
CA ILE A 932 12.20 -13.02 5.70
C ILE A 932 12.16 -12.94 4.16
N ILE A 933 12.40 -11.75 3.60
CA ILE A 933 12.34 -11.51 2.15
C ILE A 933 13.74 -11.40 1.55
N GLY A 934 14.44 -10.28 1.78
CA GLY A 934 15.76 -10.01 1.22
C GLY A 934 16.86 -10.71 2.00
N LEU A 935 17.91 -11.19 1.30
CA LEU A 935 19.13 -11.73 1.91
C LEU A 935 20.38 -11.13 1.28
N ALA A 936 21.33 -10.70 2.11
CA ALA A 936 22.67 -10.33 1.68
C ALA A 936 23.74 -10.90 2.63
N PHE A 937 24.95 -11.08 2.12
CA PHE A 937 26.05 -11.70 2.86
C PHE A 937 27.32 -10.85 2.85
N ASP A 938 27.87 -10.55 4.03
CA ASP A 938 29.18 -9.96 4.18
C ASP A 938 30.27 -11.04 4.25
N CYS A 939 31.08 -11.08 3.19
CA CYS A 939 32.19 -12.02 3.08
C CYS A 939 33.37 -11.72 4.03
N VAL A 940 33.43 -10.53 4.66
CA VAL A 940 34.53 -10.10 5.54
C VAL A 940 34.31 -10.62 6.96
N ASP A 941 33.28 -10.13 7.66
CA ASP A 941 33.00 -10.50 9.06
C ASP A 941 32.14 -11.78 9.16
N LYS A 942 31.85 -12.41 8.01
CA LYS A 942 31.02 -13.63 7.88
C LYS A 942 29.63 -13.45 8.48
N MET A 943 29.02 -12.29 8.23
CA MET A 943 27.69 -11.92 8.70
C MET A 943 26.64 -12.08 7.60
N VAL A 944 25.47 -12.63 7.94
CA VAL A 944 24.27 -12.63 7.08
C VAL A 944 23.38 -11.49 7.52
N TYR A 945 22.86 -10.74 6.55
CA TYR A 945 21.89 -9.66 6.73
C TYR A 945 20.59 -10.03 6.01
N TRP A 946 19.45 -9.65 6.58
CA TRP A 946 18.14 -9.92 5.99
C TRP A 946 17.13 -8.82 6.30
N THR A 947 16.07 -8.77 5.50
CA THR A 947 14.89 -7.94 5.75
C THR A 947 13.71 -8.80 6.21
N ASP A 948 12.88 -8.25 7.09
CA ASP A 948 11.64 -8.85 7.58
C ASP A 948 10.49 -7.87 7.38
N ILE A 949 9.38 -8.36 6.82
CA ILE A 949 8.17 -7.56 6.55
C ILE A 949 7.03 -7.82 7.54
N SER A 950 7.16 -8.79 8.45
CA SER A 950 6.15 -9.04 9.50
C SER A 950 6.26 -8.05 10.66
N GLU A 951 7.50 -7.71 11.03
CA GLU A 951 7.85 -6.58 11.88
C GLU A 951 8.90 -5.80 11.08
N PRO A 952 8.53 -4.75 10.31
CA PRO A 952 9.40 -4.05 9.36
C PRO A 952 10.77 -3.69 9.94
N SER A 953 11.77 -4.50 9.59
CA SER A 953 13.08 -4.45 10.24
C SER A 953 14.19 -5.09 9.42
N ILE A 954 15.42 -4.66 9.69
CA ILE A 954 16.64 -5.23 9.10
C ILE A 954 17.45 -5.92 10.20
N GLY A 955 17.70 -7.21 10.01
CA GLY A 955 18.42 -8.07 10.95
C GLY A 955 19.79 -8.53 10.44
N ARG A 956 20.67 -8.91 11.38
CA ARG A 956 21.98 -9.52 11.08
C ARG A 956 22.38 -10.59 12.10
N ALA A 957 23.15 -11.58 11.67
CA ALA A 957 23.71 -12.63 12.53
C ALA A 957 25.01 -13.22 11.94
N SER A 958 25.86 -13.83 12.77
CA SER A 958 27.15 -14.41 12.33
C SER A 958 27.03 -15.87 11.91
N LEU A 959 27.69 -16.24 10.80
CA LEU A 959 27.89 -17.63 10.38
C LEU A 959 28.78 -18.45 11.33
N HIS A 960 29.43 -17.80 12.31
CA HIS A 960 30.16 -18.47 13.39
C HIS A 960 29.27 -18.84 14.59
N GLY A 961 27.98 -18.49 14.52
CA GLY A 961 27.01 -18.69 15.60
C GLY A 961 26.85 -17.46 16.49
N GLY A 962 25.76 -17.45 17.25
CA GLY A 962 25.33 -16.32 18.08
C GLY A 962 23.84 -16.02 17.88
N GLU A 963 23.33 -15.06 18.65
CA GLU A 963 21.94 -14.61 18.56
C GLU A 963 21.77 -13.53 17.46
N PRO A 964 20.61 -13.49 16.77
CA PRO A 964 20.32 -12.49 15.76
C PRO A 964 20.10 -11.11 16.38
N THR A 965 20.65 -10.08 15.76
CA THR A 965 20.53 -8.68 16.20
C THR A 965 19.78 -7.87 15.15
N THR A 966 18.83 -7.04 15.58
CA THR A 966 18.13 -6.10 14.69
C THR A 966 18.89 -4.78 14.65
N ILE A 967 19.22 -4.26 13.47
CA ILE A 967 19.98 -3.01 13.29
C ILE A 967 19.09 -1.81 12.92
N ILE A 968 17.95 -2.04 12.26
CA ILE A 968 16.96 -0.99 11.94
C ILE A 968 15.56 -1.53 12.25
N ARG A 969 14.72 -0.70 12.92
CA ARG A 969 13.39 -1.05 13.47
C ARG A 969 12.34 0.08 13.32
N GLN A 970 12.70 1.18 12.68
CA GLN A 970 11.91 2.40 12.63
C GLN A 970 11.99 2.98 11.21
N ASP A 971 10.93 3.65 10.77
CA ASP A 971 10.86 4.29 9.45
C ASP A 971 11.14 3.26 8.33
N LEU A 972 10.46 2.11 8.39
CA LEU A 972 10.50 1.04 7.39
C LEU A 972 9.06 0.60 7.13
N GLY A 973 8.71 0.39 5.86
CA GLY A 973 7.41 -0.08 5.42
C GLY A 973 7.47 -1.51 4.90
N SER A 974 8.05 -1.70 3.72
CA SER A 974 8.21 -2.99 3.04
C SER A 974 9.64 -3.13 2.48
N PRO A 975 10.64 -3.42 3.32
CA PRO A 975 12.02 -3.61 2.88
C PRO A 975 12.17 -4.94 2.12
N GLU A 976 12.11 -4.92 0.78
CA GLU A 976 12.14 -6.14 -0.04
C GLU A 976 13.57 -6.55 -0.47
N GLY A 977 14.40 -5.60 -0.88
CA GLY A 977 15.74 -5.84 -1.40
C GLY A 977 16.84 -5.30 -0.50
N ILE A 978 18.02 -5.93 -0.55
CA ILE A 978 19.14 -5.65 0.34
C ILE A 978 20.48 -5.94 -0.35
N ALA A 979 21.43 -5.00 -0.28
CA ALA A 979 22.76 -5.09 -0.86
C ALA A 979 23.84 -4.58 0.11
N LEU A 980 25.09 -5.03 -0.09
CA LEU A 980 26.21 -4.75 0.83
C LEU A 980 27.47 -4.34 0.06
N ASP A 981 27.97 -3.13 0.32
CA ASP A 981 29.32 -2.76 -0.08
C ASP A 981 30.32 -3.31 0.96
N HIS A 982 30.83 -4.51 0.68
CA HIS A 982 31.83 -5.17 1.51
C HIS A 982 33.15 -4.40 1.66
N LEU A 983 33.47 -3.47 0.74
CA LEU A 983 34.70 -2.66 0.72
C LEU A 983 34.55 -1.33 1.49
N GLY A 984 33.47 -0.59 1.29
CA GLY A 984 33.16 0.65 2.04
C GLY A 984 32.49 0.44 3.39
N ARG A 985 32.08 -0.81 3.70
CA ARG A 985 31.35 -1.22 4.91
C ARG A 985 30.02 -0.47 5.07
N ASN A 986 29.21 -0.48 4.00
CA ASN A 986 27.87 0.12 3.96
C ASN A 986 26.81 -0.93 3.51
N ILE A 987 25.57 -0.75 3.96
CA ILE A 987 24.38 -1.53 3.58
C ILE A 987 23.41 -0.62 2.81
N PHE A 988 22.76 -1.16 1.79
CA PHE A 988 21.73 -0.50 0.99
C PHE A 988 20.47 -1.36 0.96
N TRP A 989 19.29 -0.75 0.91
CA TRP A 989 18.02 -1.47 0.75
C TRP A 989 17.03 -0.68 -0.11
N THR A 990 16.01 -1.40 -0.60
CA THR A 990 14.83 -0.89 -1.29
C THR A 990 13.62 -1.05 -0.36
N ASP A 991 12.78 -0.03 -0.25
CA ASP A 991 11.48 -0.12 0.44
C ASP A 991 10.35 0.13 -0.56
N SER A 992 9.49 -0.87 -0.77
CA SER A 992 8.38 -0.88 -1.74
C SER A 992 7.06 -0.35 -1.17
N HIS A 993 7.07 0.23 0.04
CA HIS A 993 5.93 0.93 0.62
C HIS A 993 6.23 2.40 0.95
N LEU A 994 7.52 2.75 1.07
CA LEU A 994 7.98 4.14 1.26
C LEU A 994 8.62 4.74 0.00
N ASP A 995 8.70 3.98 -1.09
CA ASP A 995 9.26 4.33 -2.42
C ASP A 995 10.68 4.91 -2.36
N ARG A 996 11.52 4.24 -1.57
CA ARG A 996 12.85 4.73 -1.18
C ARG A 996 13.95 3.73 -1.46
N ILE A 997 15.12 4.28 -1.75
CA ILE A 997 16.41 3.59 -1.69
C ILE A 997 17.30 4.33 -0.72
N GLU A 998 17.92 3.58 0.18
CA GLU A 998 18.63 4.13 1.34
C GLU A 998 19.98 3.47 1.55
N VAL A 999 20.81 4.09 2.39
CA VAL A 999 22.13 3.59 2.79
C VAL A 999 22.37 3.81 4.28
N ALA A 1000 23.07 2.88 4.92
CA ALA A 1000 23.59 3.02 6.29
C ALA A 1000 24.95 2.32 6.43
N LYS A 1001 25.58 2.43 7.61
CA LYS A 1001 26.68 1.54 8.02
C LYS A 1001 26.15 0.14 8.34
N LEU A 1002 27.04 -0.87 8.31
CA LEU A 1002 26.72 -2.28 8.60
C LEU A 1002 26.21 -2.55 10.03
N ASP A 1003 26.22 -1.56 10.91
CA ASP A 1003 25.64 -1.57 12.25
C ASP A 1003 24.27 -0.88 12.35
N GLY A 1004 23.73 -0.35 11.24
CA GLY A 1004 22.49 0.42 11.18
C GLY A 1004 22.68 1.92 11.48
N THR A 1005 23.88 2.36 11.85
CA THR A 1005 24.17 3.77 12.13
C THR A 1005 24.36 4.58 10.84
N GLN A 1006 24.34 5.91 10.97
CA GLN A 1006 24.63 6.84 9.87
C GLN A 1006 23.70 6.68 8.65
N ARG A 1007 22.43 6.35 8.89
CA ARG A 1007 21.38 6.19 7.87
C ARG A 1007 21.15 7.47 7.04
N ARG A 1008 20.98 7.30 5.73
CA ARG A 1008 20.60 8.35 4.78
C ARG A 1008 19.72 7.80 3.66
N VAL A 1009 18.71 8.56 3.25
CA VAL A 1009 17.97 8.36 1.99
C VAL A 1009 18.84 8.78 0.79
N LEU A 1010 18.86 7.96 -0.26
CA LEU A 1010 19.52 8.26 -1.54
C LEU A 1010 18.53 8.69 -2.61
N PHE A 1011 17.38 8.01 -2.69
CA PHE A 1011 16.31 8.28 -3.64
C PHE A 1011 14.94 8.18 -2.95
N GLU A 1012 14.04 9.11 -3.28
CA GLU A 1012 12.65 9.20 -2.78
C GLU A 1012 11.69 9.76 -3.86
N THR A 1013 12.08 9.67 -5.13
CA THR A 1013 11.37 10.21 -6.29
C THR A 1013 11.57 9.31 -7.50
N ASP A 1014 10.62 9.26 -8.43
CA ASP A 1014 10.67 8.39 -9.62
C ASP A 1014 10.95 6.92 -9.25
N LEU A 1015 10.35 6.45 -8.15
CA LEU A 1015 10.36 5.06 -7.69
C LEU A 1015 8.92 4.74 -7.29
N VAL A 1016 8.45 3.53 -7.59
CA VAL A 1016 7.05 3.14 -7.35
C VAL A 1016 6.95 1.71 -6.80
N ASN A 1017 7.84 0.82 -7.25
CA ASN A 1017 7.92 -0.56 -6.78
C ASN A 1017 9.38 -1.08 -6.81
N PRO A 1018 10.33 -0.43 -6.10
CA PRO A 1018 11.73 -0.85 -6.08
C PRO A 1018 11.90 -2.21 -5.38
N ARG A 1019 12.49 -3.20 -6.08
CA ARG A 1019 12.66 -4.59 -5.56
C ARG A 1019 14.11 -5.02 -5.52
N GLY A 1020 14.67 -5.58 -6.59
CA GLY A 1020 16.02 -6.15 -6.58
C GLY A 1020 17.08 -5.05 -6.56
N ILE A 1021 18.11 -5.16 -5.72
CA ILE A 1021 19.19 -4.17 -5.61
C ILE A 1021 20.57 -4.85 -5.44
N VAL A 1022 21.60 -4.36 -6.14
CA VAL A 1022 22.99 -4.87 -6.06
C VAL A 1022 24.06 -3.80 -6.27
N THR A 1023 25.25 -4.07 -5.73
CA THR A 1023 26.38 -3.14 -5.62
C THR A 1023 27.65 -3.63 -6.35
N ASP A 1024 28.21 -2.83 -7.25
CA ASP A 1024 29.59 -3.00 -7.73
C ASP A 1024 30.55 -2.26 -6.78
N SER A 1025 30.95 -2.93 -5.70
CA SER A 1025 31.91 -2.45 -4.70
C SER A 1025 33.21 -1.91 -5.29
N VAL A 1026 33.67 -2.45 -6.43
CA VAL A 1026 34.97 -2.13 -7.03
C VAL A 1026 34.91 -0.86 -7.86
N ARG A 1027 33.80 -0.62 -8.55
CA ARG A 1027 33.60 0.59 -9.38
C ARG A 1027 32.79 1.70 -8.70
N GLY A 1028 32.07 1.41 -7.62
CA GLY A 1028 31.20 2.38 -6.95
C GLY A 1028 29.86 2.61 -7.67
N ASN A 1029 29.31 1.59 -8.34
CA ASN A 1029 27.98 1.66 -8.95
C ASN A 1029 26.94 0.90 -8.13
N LEU A 1030 25.72 1.41 -8.12
CA LEU A 1030 24.51 0.77 -7.62
C LEU A 1030 23.62 0.42 -8.82
N TYR A 1031 22.88 -0.69 -8.73
CA TYR A 1031 21.89 -1.12 -9.71
C TYR A 1031 20.65 -1.60 -8.98
N TRP A 1032 19.45 -1.28 -9.48
CA TRP A 1032 18.20 -1.81 -8.94
C TRP A 1032 17.15 -2.04 -10.02
N THR A 1033 16.11 -2.79 -9.66
CA THR A 1033 14.89 -2.97 -10.45
C THR A 1033 13.73 -2.25 -9.79
N ASP A 1034 12.88 -1.64 -10.62
CA ASP A 1034 11.55 -1.19 -10.25
C ASP A 1034 10.55 -1.94 -11.15
N TRP A 1035 9.58 -2.61 -10.55
CA TRP A 1035 8.59 -3.42 -11.26
C TRP A 1035 7.23 -2.71 -11.44
N ASN A 1036 7.22 -1.36 -11.38
CA ASN A 1036 6.06 -0.54 -11.79
C ASN A 1036 5.43 -1.11 -13.07
N ARG A 1037 4.13 -1.42 -13.04
CA ARG A 1037 3.41 -2.08 -14.14
C ARG A 1037 3.37 -1.21 -15.40
N ASP A 1038 3.34 0.10 -15.23
CA ASP A 1038 3.18 1.07 -16.33
C ASP A 1038 4.53 1.51 -16.92
N SER A 1039 5.63 1.31 -16.17
CA SER A 1039 6.99 1.63 -16.62
C SER A 1039 8.05 0.79 -15.89
N PRO A 1040 8.13 -0.54 -16.15
CA PRO A 1040 9.07 -1.42 -15.47
C PRO A 1040 10.50 -1.12 -15.96
N LYS A 1041 11.41 -0.85 -15.02
CA LYS A 1041 12.75 -0.32 -15.34
C LYS A 1041 13.85 -0.95 -14.51
N ILE A 1042 15.03 -1.05 -15.11
CA ILE A 1042 16.28 -1.37 -14.42
C ILE A 1042 17.15 -0.13 -14.49
N GLU A 1043 17.60 0.34 -13.33
CA GLU A 1043 18.32 1.60 -13.19
C GLU A 1043 19.74 1.41 -12.66
N THR A 1044 20.54 2.47 -12.77
CA THR A 1044 21.87 2.52 -12.18
C THR A 1044 22.23 3.93 -11.72
N SER A 1045 22.98 4.01 -10.63
CA SER A 1045 23.63 5.24 -10.14
C SER A 1045 25.03 4.94 -9.66
N TYR A 1046 25.75 5.97 -9.21
CA TYR A 1046 26.87 5.79 -8.28
C TYR A 1046 26.33 5.55 -6.86
N MET A 1047 27.13 4.95 -5.98
CA MET A 1047 26.71 4.65 -4.60
C MET A 1047 26.38 5.88 -3.75
N ASP A 1048 26.73 7.09 -4.20
CA ASP A 1048 26.42 8.34 -3.53
C ASP A 1048 25.17 9.07 -4.06
N GLY A 1049 24.34 8.37 -4.83
CA GLY A 1049 23.13 8.89 -5.47
C GLY A 1049 23.37 9.65 -6.78
N THR A 1050 24.61 10.00 -7.12
CA THR A 1050 24.88 10.77 -8.35
C THR A 1050 24.88 9.90 -9.62
N ASN A 1051 24.69 10.53 -10.78
CA ASN A 1051 24.64 9.86 -12.10
C ASN A 1051 23.59 8.72 -12.17
N ARG A 1052 22.43 8.89 -11.50
CA ARG A 1052 21.24 8.07 -11.70
C ARG A 1052 20.77 8.16 -13.15
N ARG A 1053 20.47 7.00 -13.76
CA ARG A 1053 19.89 6.87 -15.09
C ARG A 1053 19.22 5.49 -15.25
N VAL A 1054 18.23 5.44 -16.12
CA VAL A 1054 17.68 4.17 -16.61
C VAL A 1054 18.74 3.43 -17.44
N LEU A 1055 18.82 2.12 -17.25
CA LEU A 1055 19.77 1.21 -17.91
C LEU A 1055 19.05 0.22 -18.84
N VAL A 1056 17.83 -0.19 -18.50
CA VAL A 1056 16.90 -0.96 -19.34
C VAL A 1056 15.47 -0.50 -19.05
N GLN A 1057 14.65 -0.35 -20.10
CA GLN A 1057 13.23 0.05 -20.03
C GLN A 1057 12.34 -0.78 -20.99
N ASP A 1058 12.90 -1.25 -22.10
CA ASP A 1058 12.17 -1.97 -23.14
C ASP A 1058 12.14 -3.48 -22.84
N ASP A 1059 11.12 -4.23 -23.28
CA ASP A 1059 11.02 -5.70 -23.14
C ASP A 1059 11.22 -6.16 -21.67
N LEU A 1060 10.59 -5.46 -20.71
CA LEU A 1060 10.52 -5.79 -19.29
C LEU A 1060 9.06 -5.95 -18.86
N GLY A 1061 8.79 -6.82 -17.89
CA GLY A 1061 7.45 -7.01 -17.30
C GLY A 1061 7.46 -6.91 -15.78
N LEU A 1062 8.05 -7.90 -15.11
CA LEU A 1062 8.20 -7.95 -13.64
C LEU A 1062 9.65 -8.32 -13.29
N PRO A 1063 10.60 -7.37 -13.37
CA PRO A 1063 12.02 -7.60 -13.07
C PRO A 1063 12.25 -7.83 -11.57
N ASN A 1064 11.92 -9.02 -11.07
CA ASN A 1064 11.90 -9.33 -9.64
C ASN A 1064 13.31 -9.45 -9.03
N GLY A 1065 14.24 -10.12 -9.71
CA GLY A 1065 15.54 -10.47 -9.14
C GLY A 1065 16.69 -9.92 -9.97
N LEU A 1066 17.74 -9.42 -9.29
CA LEU A 1066 18.91 -8.80 -9.91
C LEU A 1066 20.21 -9.33 -9.27
N THR A 1067 21.23 -9.59 -10.08
CA THR A 1067 22.56 -10.00 -9.63
C THR A 1067 23.68 -9.42 -10.48
N PHE A 1068 24.86 -9.22 -9.90
CA PHE A 1068 26.03 -8.67 -10.59
C PHE A 1068 27.28 -9.50 -10.27
N ASP A 1069 27.90 -10.08 -11.30
CA ASP A 1069 29.19 -10.74 -11.16
C ASP A 1069 30.33 -9.74 -11.39
N ALA A 1070 31.11 -9.48 -10.35
CA ALA A 1070 32.30 -8.63 -10.40
C ALA A 1070 33.38 -9.14 -11.37
N TYR A 1071 33.51 -10.47 -11.55
CA TYR A 1071 34.59 -11.06 -12.36
C TYR A 1071 34.35 -10.91 -13.87
N SER A 1072 33.16 -11.29 -14.37
CA SER A 1072 32.77 -11.09 -15.77
C SER A 1072 32.27 -9.66 -16.06
N SER A 1073 31.98 -8.89 -14.99
CA SER A 1073 31.40 -7.55 -15.03
C SER A 1073 30.07 -7.52 -15.79
N GLN A 1074 29.21 -8.48 -15.45
CA GLN A 1074 27.93 -8.72 -16.10
C GLN A 1074 26.80 -8.57 -15.07
N LEU A 1075 25.81 -7.75 -15.41
CA LEU A 1075 24.57 -7.59 -14.67
C LEU A 1075 23.55 -8.56 -15.27
N CYS A 1076 22.91 -9.39 -14.45
CA CYS A 1076 21.91 -10.36 -14.86
C CYS A 1076 20.65 -10.21 -14.01
N TRP A 1077 19.48 -10.37 -14.63
CA TRP A 1077 18.19 -10.30 -13.94
C TRP A 1077 17.28 -11.46 -14.34
N VAL A 1078 16.25 -11.66 -13.53
CA VAL A 1078 15.15 -12.58 -13.78
C VAL A 1078 13.84 -11.81 -13.78
N ASP A 1079 13.04 -12.03 -14.81
CA ASP A 1079 11.79 -11.32 -15.06
C ASP A 1079 10.63 -12.34 -15.10
N ALA A 1080 9.65 -12.14 -14.22
CA ALA A 1080 8.47 -13.01 -14.05
C ALA A 1080 7.24 -12.54 -14.86
N GLY A 1081 7.35 -11.44 -15.60
CA GLY A 1081 6.38 -11.01 -16.59
C GLY A 1081 6.77 -11.46 -18.00
N THR A 1082 8.05 -11.35 -18.36
CA THR A 1082 8.58 -11.87 -19.64
C THR A 1082 9.06 -13.33 -19.58
N ASN A 1083 9.11 -13.93 -18.38
CA ASN A 1083 9.54 -15.32 -18.13
C ASN A 1083 10.94 -15.66 -18.65
N ARG A 1084 11.89 -14.73 -18.44
CA ARG A 1084 13.24 -14.75 -18.99
C ARG A 1084 14.34 -14.53 -17.94
N VAL A 1085 15.51 -15.09 -18.22
CA VAL A 1085 16.79 -14.72 -17.61
C VAL A 1085 17.59 -13.95 -18.66
N GLU A 1086 18.04 -12.75 -18.31
CA GLU A 1086 18.78 -11.90 -19.23
C GLU A 1086 19.99 -11.26 -18.57
N CYS A 1087 21.00 -10.94 -19.37
CA CYS A 1087 22.24 -10.36 -18.89
C CYS A 1087 22.79 -9.30 -19.85
N LEU A 1088 23.29 -8.20 -19.31
CA LEU A 1088 23.97 -7.12 -20.05
C LEU A 1088 25.31 -6.78 -19.38
N LYS A 1089 26.23 -6.15 -20.13
CA LYS A 1089 27.48 -5.61 -19.55
C LYS A 1089 27.39 -4.09 -19.46
N PRO A 1090 27.33 -3.49 -18.25
CA PRO A 1090 27.25 -2.05 -18.08
C PRO A 1090 28.34 -1.32 -18.88
N GLY A 1091 27.93 -0.46 -19.82
CA GLY A 1091 28.83 0.23 -20.75
C GLY A 1091 29.07 -0.44 -22.12
N GLN A 1092 28.40 -1.56 -22.42
CA GLN A 1092 28.36 -2.16 -23.75
C GLN A 1092 26.91 -2.30 -24.24
N SER A 1093 26.66 -1.86 -25.48
CA SER A 1093 25.36 -2.03 -26.16
C SER A 1093 25.17 -3.48 -26.61
N GLY A 1094 24.68 -4.31 -25.69
CA GLY A 1094 24.38 -5.72 -25.95
C GLY A 1094 23.70 -6.41 -24.76
N ARG A 1095 22.39 -6.63 -24.88
CA ARG A 1095 21.55 -7.46 -24.00
C ARG A 1095 21.55 -8.89 -24.54
N ARG A 1096 21.90 -9.88 -23.71
CA ARG A 1096 21.84 -11.31 -24.04
C ARG A 1096 20.68 -11.96 -23.30
N LYS A 1097 19.75 -12.54 -24.06
CA LYS A 1097 18.80 -13.54 -23.56
C LYS A 1097 19.56 -14.83 -23.24
N VAL A 1098 19.38 -15.33 -22.02
CA VAL A 1098 20.13 -16.48 -21.49
C VAL A 1098 19.24 -17.72 -21.37
N LEU A 1099 18.01 -17.55 -20.88
CA LEU A 1099 17.02 -18.61 -20.73
C LEU A 1099 15.62 -18.01 -20.88
N GLU A 1100 14.68 -18.76 -21.44
CA GLU A 1100 13.26 -18.39 -21.58
C GLU A 1100 12.40 -19.57 -21.10
N GLY A 1101 11.14 -19.32 -20.73
CA GLY A 1101 10.21 -20.35 -20.24
C GLY A 1101 10.20 -20.53 -18.71
N LEU A 1102 10.71 -19.55 -17.96
CA LEU A 1102 10.67 -19.55 -16.50
C LEU A 1102 9.21 -19.47 -16.00
N GLN A 1103 8.97 -19.90 -14.75
CA GLN A 1103 7.62 -20.15 -14.26
C GLN A 1103 7.09 -19.05 -13.34
N TYR A 1104 7.83 -18.69 -12.29
CA TYR A 1104 7.66 -17.44 -11.54
C TYR A 1104 8.92 -17.13 -10.70
N PRO A 1105 9.99 -16.58 -11.31
CA PRO A 1105 11.24 -16.29 -10.61
C PRO A 1105 11.09 -15.10 -9.64
N PHE A 1106 11.69 -15.22 -8.45
CA PHE A 1106 11.67 -14.18 -7.42
C PHE A 1106 13.04 -13.51 -7.24
N ALA A 1107 14.09 -14.25 -6.88
CA ALA A 1107 15.43 -13.71 -6.68
C ALA A 1107 16.49 -14.55 -7.40
N VAL A 1108 17.66 -13.96 -7.68
CA VAL A 1108 18.77 -14.60 -8.40
C VAL A 1108 20.12 -14.21 -7.80
N THR A 1109 21.08 -15.13 -7.79
CA THR A 1109 22.48 -14.91 -7.40
C THR A 1109 23.44 -15.59 -8.39
N SER A 1110 24.60 -14.99 -8.66
CA SER A 1110 25.62 -15.53 -9.56
C SER A 1110 26.80 -16.16 -8.81
N TYR A 1111 27.26 -17.34 -9.24
CA TYR A 1111 28.54 -17.90 -8.79
C TYR A 1111 29.25 -18.69 -9.89
N GLY A 1112 30.53 -18.36 -10.13
CA GLY A 1112 31.38 -19.02 -11.12
C GLY A 1112 30.90 -18.80 -12.56
N LYS A 1113 30.21 -19.81 -13.11
CA LYS A 1113 29.60 -19.77 -14.45
C LYS A 1113 28.08 -19.98 -14.43
N HIS A 1114 27.47 -20.00 -13.25
CA HIS A 1114 26.07 -20.35 -13.07
C HIS A 1114 25.30 -19.23 -12.38
N LEU A 1115 24.02 -19.12 -12.74
CA LEU A 1115 23.03 -18.36 -11.98
C LEU A 1115 22.19 -19.35 -11.18
N TYR A 1116 21.82 -18.96 -9.96
CA TYR A 1116 20.94 -19.71 -9.08
C TYR A 1116 19.75 -18.82 -8.75
N TYR A 1117 18.54 -19.25 -9.09
CA TYR A 1117 17.32 -18.47 -8.84
C TYR A 1117 16.29 -19.24 -8.02
N THR A 1118 15.45 -18.50 -7.31
CA THR A 1118 14.29 -19.02 -6.56
C THR A 1118 13.02 -18.83 -7.38
N ASP A 1119 12.14 -19.85 -7.37
CA ASP A 1119 10.92 -19.86 -8.17
C ASP A 1119 9.70 -20.24 -7.32
N TRP A 1120 8.63 -19.43 -7.37
CA TRP A 1120 7.43 -19.57 -6.53
C TRP A 1120 6.45 -20.65 -7.02
N LYS A 1121 6.45 -20.97 -8.32
CA LYS A 1121 5.49 -21.92 -8.91
C LYS A 1121 5.98 -23.37 -8.74
N THR A 1122 7.28 -23.59 -8.84
CA THR A 1122 7.96 -24.87 -8.54
C THR A 1122 8.35 -25.02 -7.07
N ASN A 1123 8.45 -23.92 -6.31
CA ASN A 1123 8.99 -23.87 -4.94
C ASN A 1123 10.40 -24.51 -4.86
N SER A 1124 11.24 -24.19 -5.85
CA SER A 1124 12.57 -24.77 -6.03
C SER A 1124 13.68 -23.73 -6.18
N VAL A 1125 14.93 -24.15 -5.95
CA VAL A 1125 16.14 -23.41 -6.32
C VAL A 1125 16.71 -24.05 -7.59
N VAL A 1126 16.80 -23.27 -8.67
CA VAL A 1126 17.22 -23.73 -10.00
C VAL A 1126 18.59 -23.16 -10.36
N ALA A 1127 19.49 -24.00 -10.89
CA ALA A 1127 20.84 -23.64 -11.33
C ALA A 1127 20.98 -23.66 -12.87
N VAL A 1128 21.32 -22.53 -13.47
CA VAL A 1128 21.44 -22.31 -14.92
C VAL A 1128 22.91 -22.11 -15.31
N ASP A 1129 23.40 -22.83 -16.32
CA ASP A 1129 24.75 -22.62 -16.89
C ASP A 1129 24.74 -21.48 -17.92
N LEU A 1130 25.55 -20.44 -17.68
CA LEU A 1130 25.65 -19.25 -18.54
C LEU A 1130 26.36 -19.49 -19.87
N ALA A 1131 27.15 -20.56 -20.01
CA ALA A 1131 27.83 -20.93 -21.25
C ALA A 1131 26.93 -21.80 -22.15
N ILE A 1132 26.10 -22.67 -21.55
CA ILE A 1132 25.20 -23.59 -22.27
C ILE A 1132 23.80 -22.98 -22.47
N SER A 1133 23.41 -21.96 -21.69
CA SER A 1133 22.07 -21.35 -21.74
C SER A 1133 20.96 -22.35 -21.40
N LYS A 1134 21.19 -23.17 -20.37
CA LYS A 1134 20.23 -24.20 -19.93
C LYS A 1134 20.28 -24.43 -18.42
N GLU A 1135 19.14 -24.80 -17.84
CA GLU A 1135 19.07 -25.41 -16.51
C GLU A 1135 19.93 -26.67 -16.43
N THR A 1136 20.69 -26.78 -15.34
CA THR A 1136 21.65 -27.86 -15.08
C THR A 1136 21.34 -28.65 -13.82
N ASP A 1137 20.73 -28.03 -12.81
CA ASP A 1137 20.34 -28.72 -11.59
C ASP A 1137 19.19 -27.99 -10.85
N THR A 1138 18.40 -28.73 -10.07
CA THR A 1138 17.24 -28.21 -9.33
C THR A 1138 17.15 -28.80 -7.93
N PHE A 1139 17.02 -27.96 -6.90
CA PHE A 1139 16.86 -28.37 -5.51
C PHE A 1139 15.45 -28.03 -4.97
N HIS A 1140 14.80 -29.01 -4.34
CA HIS A 1140 13.50 -28.86 -3.70
C HIS A 1140 13.64 -29.00 -2.17
N PRO A 1141 13.27 -27.97 -1.38
CA PRO A 1141 13.30 -28.04 0.09
C PRO A 1141 12.38 -29.12 0.66
N HIS A 1142 12.77 -29.72 1.80
CA HIS A 1142 12.01 -30.81 2.44
C HIS A 1142 10.68 -30.38 3.08
N LYS A 1143 10.47 -29.07 3.27
CA LYS A 1143 9.15 -28.46 3.51
C LYS A 1143 8.93 -27.41 2.43
N GLN A 1144 7.96 -27.64 1.55
CA GLN A 1144 7.60 -26.68 0.51
C GLN A 1144 6.88 -25.48 1.14
N THR A 1145 7.58 -24.35 1.13
CA THR A 1145 7.07 -23.00 1.43
C THR A 1145 7.65 -22.07 0.37
N ARG A 1146 7.08 -20.87 0.19
CA ARG A 1146 7.58 -19.93 -0.81
C ARG A 1146 9.04 -19.57 -0.51
N LEU A 1147 9.86 -19.58 -1.56
CA LEU A 1147 11.26 -19.19 -1.53
C LEU A 1147 11.38 -17.71 -1.89
N TYR A 1148 12.05 -16.93 -1.05
CA TYR A 1148 12.24 -15.49 -1.26
C TYR A 1148 13.67 -15.21 -1.75
N GLY A 1149 14.39 -14.28 -1.14
CA GLY A 1149 15.74 -13.90 -1.50
C GLY A 1149 16.73 -15.08 -1.47
N ILE A 1150 17.69 -15.06 -2.39
CA ILE A 1150 18.82 -16.00 -2.46
C ILE A 1150 20.14 -15.23 -2.61
N THR A 1151 21.17 -15.66 -1.88
CA THR A 1151 22.49 -15.03 -1.92
C THR A 1151 23.62 -16.05 -1.76
N THR A 1152 24.80 -15.76 -2.31
CA THR A 1152 25.95 -16.65 -2.27
C THR A 1152 26.86 -16.32 -1.10
N ALA A 1153 26.92 -17.20 -0.09
CA ALA A 1153 27.84 -17.11 1.02
C ALA A 1153 29.26 -17.53 0.59
N LEU A 1154 30.02 -16.56 0.10
CA LEU A 1154 31.38 -16.75 -0.41
C LEU A 1154 32.41 -17.09 0.70
N SER A 1155 33.15 -18.17 0.47
CA SER A 1155 34.29 -18.56 1.31
C SER A 1155 35.38 -17.49 1.36
N GLN A 1156 35.72 -16.89 0.21
CA GLN A 1156 36.69 -15.80 0.06
C GLN A 1156 36.02 -14.56 -0.57
N CYS A 1157 36.35 -13.36 -0.11
CA CYS A 1157 35.88 -12.13 -0.75
C CYS A 1157 36.48 -11.96 -2.16
N PRO A 1158 35.75 -11.30 -3.09
CA PRO A 1158 36.36 -10.76 -4.30
C PRO A 1158 37.55 -9.86 -3.97
N GLN A 1159 38.63 -9.96 -4.75
CA GLN A 1159 39.79 -9.07 -4.62
C GLN A 1159 39.46 -7.71 -5.23
N GLY A 1160 39.46 -6.66 -4.42
CA GLY A 1160 39.20 -5.30 -4.85
C GLY A 1160 39.65 -4.26 -3.83
N HIS A 1161 39.76 -3.01 -4.26
CA HIS A 1161 40.05 -1.87 -3.40
C HIS A 1161 39.37 -0.63 -3.99
N ASN A 1162 38.50 0.01 -3.20
CA ASN A 1162 37.88 1.29 -3.54
C ASN A 1162 38.42 2.41 -2.64
N TYR A 1163 38.12 3.66 -2.95
CA TYR A 1163 38.67 4.80 -2.20
C TYR A 1163 38.19 4.88 -0.73
N CYS A 1164 37.16 4.12 -0.34
CA CYS A 1164 36.66 4.01 1.02
C CYS A 1164 37.33 2.87 1.83
N SER A 1165 37.98 1.91 1.16
CA SER A 1165 38.51 0.67 1.79
C SER A 1165 39.58 0.90 2.85
N VAL A 1166 40.31 2.03 2.79
CA VAL A 1166 41.31 2.42 3.79
C VAL A 1166 40.79 3.61 4.59
N ASN A 1167 40.73 3.46 5.91
CA ASN A 1167 40.34 4.50 6.87
C ASN A 1167 38.93 5.11 6.69
N ASN A 1168 37.99 4.45 5.97
CA ASN A 1168 36.72 5.05 5.52
C ASN A 1168 36.95 6.20 4.50
N GLY A 1169 38.07 6.15 3.78
CA GLY A 1169 38.65 7.32 3.15
C GLY A 1169 38.96 8.43 4.17
N GLY A 1170 39.02 9.68 3.73
CA GLY A 1170 38.98 10.84 4.63
C GLY A 1170 37.57 11.30 4.97
N CYS A 1171 36.63 10.39 5.29
CA CYS A 1171 35.24 10.72 5.67
C CYS A 1171 34.99 10.47 7.17
N THR A 1172 34.23 11.36 7.81
CA THR A 1172 33.80 11.21 9.22
C THR A 1172 32.58 10.28 9.38
N HIS A 1173 31.69 10.26 8.40
CA HIS A 1173 30.44 9.48 8.41
C HIS A 1173 30.41 8.48 7.24
N LEU A 1174 29.42 8.58 6.34
CA LEU A 1174 29.36 7.72 5.16
C LEU A 1174 30.49 8.06 4.19
N CYS A 1175 31.16 7.01 3.70
CA CYS A 1175 32.02 7.07 2.53
C CYS A 1175 31.37 6.22 1.45
N LEU A 1176 31.02 6.84 0.32
CA LEU A 1176 30.32 6.20 -0.78
C LEU A 1176 31.23 6.24 -2.00
N ALA A 1177 31.55 5.07 -2.56
CA ALA A 1177 32.49 4.95 -3.67
C ALA A 1177 31.85 5.43 -4.98
N THR A 1178 32.65 6.06 -5.85
CA THR A 1178 32.23 6.47 -7.19
C THR A 1178 33.30 6.06 -8.21
N PRO A 1179 32.99 5.94 -9.51
CA PRO A 1179 33.99 5.54 -10.51
C PRO A 1179 35.21 6.47 -10.56
N GLY A 1180 36.33 6.00 -9.98
CA GLY A 1180 37.57 6.76 -9.86
C GLY A 1180 37.68 7.72 -8.67
N SER A 1181 36.70 7.74 -7.74
CA SER A 1181 36.75 8.55 -6.53
C SER A 1181 35.88 7.98 -5.38
N ARG A 1182 35.53 8.83 -4.43
CA ARG A 1182 34.56 8.64 -3.34
C ARG A 1182 33.91 9.99 -3.04
N THR A 1183 32.74 10.01 -2.43
CA THR A 1183 32.23 11.19 -1.75
C THR A 1183 31.92 10.89 -0.28
N CYS A 1184 32.04 11.91 0.56
CA CYS A 1184 31.62 11.86 1.95
C CYS A 1184 30.21 12.42 2.06
N ARG A 1185 29.30 11.64 2.62
CA ARG A 1185 27.89 12.04 2.85
C ARG A 1185 27.55 12.02 4.33
N CYS A 1186 26.59 12.86 4.68
CA CYS A 1186 26.01 12.90 6.02
C CYS A 1186 24.80 11.98 6.12
N PRO A 1187 24.50 11.44 7.33
CA PRO A 1187 23.15 10.95 7.62
C PRO A 1187 22.16 12.11 7.58
N ASP A 1188 20.87 11.85 7.38
CA ASP A 1188 19.89 12.95 7.29
C ASP A 1188 19.57 13.57 8.66
N ASN A 1189 19.54 12.76 9.71
CA ASN A 1189 19.21 13.20 11.07
C ASN A 1189 20.43 13.84 11.78
N THR A 1190 20.84 15.03 11.32
CA THR A 1190 22.06 15.76 11.73
C THR A 1190 21.94 16.52 13.05
N LEU A 1191 21.21 15.99 14.04
CA LEU A 1191 21.09 16.59 15.38
C LEU A 1191 22.41 16.47 16.18
N GLY A 1192 23.32 17.43 15.94
CA GLY A 1192 24.46 17.72 16.82
C GLY A 1192 25.81 17.13 16.42
N VAL A 1193 26.09 16.90 15.12
CA VAL A 1193 27.41 16.43 14.66
C VAL A 1193 27.94 17.24 13.48
N ASP A 1194 29.19 17.69 13.56
CA ASP A 1194 29.93 18.32 12.46
C ASP A 1194 30.20 17.32 11.31
N CYS A 1195 29.22 17.15 10.44
CA CYS A 1195 29.37 16.40 9.22
C CYS A 1195 29.68 17.32 8.03
N ILE A 1196 30.87 17.16 7.46
CA ILE A 1196 31.33 17.93 6.29
C ILE A 1196 31.24 17.03 5.06
N GLU A 1197 30.27 17.27 4.19
CA GLU A 1197 30.25 16.62 2.87
C GLU A 1197 31.44 17.06 2.03
N ARG A 1198 32.03 16.10 1.30
CA ARG A 1198 33.23 16.32 0.46
C ARG A 1198 33.13 15.49 -0.82
N LYS A 1199 33.53 16.09 -1.94
CA LYS A 1199 33.72 15.44 -3.23
C LYS A 1199 35.21 15.19 -3.50
#